data_AF-A0A5Q0LX68-F1
#
_entry.id   AF-A0A5Q0LX68-F1
#
_cell.length_a   1.000
_cell.length_b   1.000
_cell.length_c   1.000
_cell.angle_alpha   90.00
_cell.angle_beta   90.00
_cell.angle_gamma   90.00
#
_symmetry.space_group_name_H-M   'P 1'
#
loop_
_entity.id
_entity.type
_entity.pdbx_description
1 polymer ?
#
loop_
_entity_poly.entity_id
_entity_poly.type
_entity_poly.pdbx_seq_one_letter_code
_entity_poly.pdbx_strand_id
1 'polypeptide(L)'
;MTQAVILAGGKGTRLAERLNGRPKPLVDVNGTPLLELQVRTLAHHGIDDVVVLVNHAADQIQAFFEQRQFPSRVRLFDDGEPRGTAGALLACLDDLDDRFIVIYGDTLFDIDIGHMLAAHEASDADATLLLHPNDHPADSDLVEIDASGRVQAFHGYPHPDGAELRNLVNAAFYIVEKKALLAWRDFPVPCDFAKDLFPAMVRAGAHIAGYVSFEYIKDLGTPKRLDKVEKHLRSGVVQRASRQCLQKAVFLDRDGTLNVLRDYVRRPADFELLPHAAEAVRAFNNAEYRVVVVTNQPVLARGEASFDDLQRIHNRLESRLGDAGAYVDAIFFCPHHPDAGFAGEVPTLKIACNCRKPQPGMMHEAMTAMNVQAADSWMVGDSTADMLAARRAGLRSVLVETGEAGRDGKFTAAPDFRFAHIGAAAHFIVHTYPLLVAAINEWTLKIQPGDLVLVGGLARSGKSTMASVLKSELVARHLGAHVLSLDRWLRPATERGAGVMGRYALEEAQEDLKDWLDGGAVDADLPSYDRMRRDRGLPERTVLAQDAVLILEGVPALLADWRSERRIWRLHIEADEASRRIRVEADLIARGLADAQGAAQAYEQRQQDETPPVAAARTAADGVLDFDSIFSIDDTP
;
A
#
# COMPACT_ATOMS: atom_id res chain seq x y z
N MET A 1 -31.46 -0.82 11.30
CA MET A 1 -31.35 0.60 10.88
C MET A 1 -31.90 0.70 9.48
N THR A 2 -32.84 1.61 9.24
CA THR A 2 -33.62 1.70 7.99
C THR A 2 -33.70 3.11 7.42
N GLN A 3 -33.27 4.13 8.18
CA GLN A 3 -33.44 5.53 7.83
C GLN A 3 -32.12 6.28 7.63
N ALA A 4 -32.08 7.12 6.60
CA ALA A 4 -31.02 8.10 6.36
C ALA A 4 -31.57 9.52 6.16
N VAL A 5 -30.75 10.50 6.51
CA VAL A 5 -31.01 11.93 6.34
C VAL A 5 -29.95 12.51 5.39
N ILE A 6 -30.38 13.14 4.30
CA ILE A 6 -29.49 13.80 3.34
C ILE A 6 -29.61 15.32 3.48
N LEU A 7 -28.49 15.99 3.75
CA LEU A 7 -28.40 17.44 3.92
C LEU A 7 -28.23 18.14 2.56
N ALA A 8 -29.32 18.66 2.00
CA ALA A 8 -29.42 19.15 0.62
C ALA A 8 -29.60 20.69 0.50
N GLY A 9 -29.27 21.48 1.53
CA GLY A 9 -29.51 22.93 1.57
C GLY A 9 -28.47 23.83 0.86
N GLY A 10 -27.40 23.28 0.27
CA GLY A 10 -26.25 24.06 -0.20
C GLY A 10 -26.45 24.82 -1.52
N LYS A 11 -26.05 26.11 -1.56
CA LYS A 11 -26.13 26.98 -2.76
C LYS A 11 -25.18 26.64 -3.92
N GLY A 12 -24.14 25.84 -3.68
CA GLY A 12 -23.26 25.35 -4.75
C GLY A 12 -22.39 26.39 -5.47
N THR A 13 -22.09 27.55 -4.85
CA THR A 13 -21.40 28.68 -5.49
C THR A 13 -20.07 28.31 -6.17
N ARG A 14 -19.27 27.43 -5.56
CA ARG A 14 -17.98 26.95 -6.10
C ARG A 14 -18.11 26.02 -7.31
N LEU A 15 -19.30 25.46 -7.54
CA LEU A 15 -19.59 24.50 -8.62
C LEU A 15 -20.51 25.11 -9.69
N ALA A 16 -20.83 26.41 -9.60
CA ALA A 16 -21.89 27.05 -10.38
C ALA A 16 -21.81 26.80 -11.90
N GLU A 17 -20.60 26.82 -12.47
CA GLU A 17 -20.36 26.55 -13.91
C GLU A 17 -20.77 25.14 -14.36
N ARG A 18 -20.81 24.17 -13.44
CA ARG A 18 -21.18 22.77 -13.70
C ARG A 18 -22.63 22.45 -13.37
N LEU A 19 -23.30 23.32 -12.61
CA LEU A 19 -24.66 23.07 -12.16
C LEU A 19 -25.71 23.24 -13.26
N ASN A 20 -25.43 24.05 -14.29
CA ASN A 20 -26.37 24.31 -15.39
C ASN A 20 -27.79 24.69 -14.90
N GLY A 21 -27.87 25.49 -13.84
CA GLY A 21 -29.12 25.94 -13.21
C GLY A 21 -29.75 24.96 -12.20
N ARG A 22 -29.20 23.75 -12.04
CA ARG A 22 -29.66 22.75 -11.04
C ARG A 22 -29.13 23.07 -9.65
N PRO A 23 -29.83 22.70 -8.57
CA PRO A 23 -29.27 22.78 -7.22
C PRO A 23 -28.08 21.83 -7.06
N LYS A 24 -27.16 22.15 -6.16
CA LYS A 24 -25.91 21.39 -5.94
C LYS A 24 -26.13 19.88 -5.76
N PRO A 25 -27.12 19.41 -4.96
CA PRO A 25 -27.36 17.98 -4.80
C PRO A 25 -27.89 17.27 -6.07
N LEU A 26 -28.33 18.01 -7.08
CA LEU A 26 -28.74 17.51 -8.39
C LEU A 26 -27.69 17.73 -9.48
N VAL A 27 -26.44 18.00 -9.10
CA VAL A 27 -25.34 18.03 -10.06
C VAL A 27 -25.25 16.70 -10.79
N ASP A 28 -24.96 16.79 -12.08
CA ASP A 28 -24.79 15.66 -12.96
C ASP A 28 -23.45 14.97 -12.68
N VAL A 29 -23.49 13.65 -12.49
CA VAL A 29 -22.30 12.82 -12.32
C VAL A 29 -22.41 11.69 -13.34
N ASN A 30 -21.69 11.79 -14.46
CA ASN A 30 -21.76 10.83 -15.57
C ASN A 30 -23.21 10.56 -16.07
N GLY A 31 -24.04 11.59 -16.18
CA GLY A 31 -25.43 11.49 -16.65
C GLY A 31 -26.45 11.11 -15.60
N THR A 32 -26.05 10.90 -14.34
CA THR A 32 -26.95 10.61 -13.22
C THR A 32 -26.85 11.71 -12.16
N PRO A 33 -27.97 12.31 -11.70
CA PRO A 33 -27.94 13.28 -10.61
C PRO A 33 -27.42 12.65 -9.31
N LEU A 34 -26.60 13.40 -8.56
CA LEU A 34 -25.96 12.89 -7.35
C LEU A 34 -26.96 12.35 -6.30
N LEU A 35 -28.05 13.07 -6.02
CA LEU A 35 -29.08 12.59 -5.09
C LEU A 35 -29.66 11.23 -5.51
N GLU A 36 -29.79 10.96 -6.80
CA GLU A 36 -30.23 9.64 -7.26
C GLU A 36 -29.19 8.57 -6.99
N LEU A 37 -27.90 8.86 -7.19
CA LEU A 37 -26.83 7.95 -6.82
C LEU A 37 -26.85 7.65 -5.32
N GLN A 38 -26.96 8.68 -4.47
CA GLN A 38 -26.99 8.52 -3.01
C GLN A 38 -28.17 7.65 -2.56
N VAL A 39 -29.39 7.92 -3.05
CA VAL A 39 -30.59 7.14 -2.68
C VAL A 39 -30.48 5.69 -3.17
N ARG A 40 -29.94 5.45 -4.37
CA ARG A 40 -29.75 4.08 -4.88
C ARG A 40 -28.69 3.32 -4.09
N THR A 41 -27.58 3.96 -3.71
CA THR A 41 -26.56 3.35 -2.85
C THR A 41 -27.14 3.00 -1.47
N LEU A 42 -27.89 3.92 -0.85
CA LEU A 42 -28.59 3.67 0.41
C LEU A 42 -29.51 2.44 0.32
N ALA A 43 -30.33 2.36 -0.73
CA ALA A 43 -31.21 1.23 -0.95
C ALA A 43 -30.46 -0.10 -1.12
N HIS A 44 -29.29 -0.07 -1.79
CA HIS A 44 -28.44 -1.26 -1.94
C HIS A 44 -27.96 -1.79 -0.59
N HIS A 45 -27.75 -0.91 0.40
CA HIS A 45 -27.41 -1.26 1.78
C HIS A 45 -28.64 -1.48 2.68
N GLY A 46 -29.84 -1.60 2.11
CA GLY A 46 -31.07 -1.90 2.86
C GLY A 46 -31.68 -0.70 3.59
N ILE A 47 -31.30 0.53 3.23
CA ILE A 47 -31.90 1.76 3.77
C ILE A 47 -33.07 2.18 2.86
N ASP A 48 -34.29 2.04 3.37
CA ASP A 48 -35.53 2.19 2.60
C ASP A 48 -36.34 3.45 2.95
N ASP A 49 -35.96 4.24 3.97
CA ASP A 49 -36.54 5.57 4.25
C ASP A 49 -35.45 6.66 4.21
N VAL A 50 -35.66 7.68 3.38
CA VAL A 50 -34.72 8.78 3.19
C VAL A 50 -35.42 10.11 3.40
N VAL A 51 -34.92 10.89 4.35
CA VAL A 51 -35.37 12.27 4.60
C VAL A 51 -34.36 13.24 4.00
N VAL A 52 -34.78 14.07 3.05
CA VAL A 52 -33.93 15.06 2.38
C VAL A 52 -34.23 16.44 2.96
N LEU A 53 -33.26 17.02 3.68
CA LEU A 53 -33.40 18.36 4.25
C LEU A 53 -33.03 19.40 3.19
N VAL A 54 -34.03 20.12 2.69
CA VAL A 54 -33.88 21.10 1.61
C VAL A 54 -34.05 22.52 2.14
N ASN A 55 -33.50 23.49 1.42
CA ASN A 55 -33.74 24.92 1.67
C ASN A 55 -33.59 25.68 0.35
N HIS A 56 -32.39 25.68 -0.24
CA HIS A 56 -32.17 26.29 -1.55
C HIS A 56 -32.72 25.43 -2.70
N ALA A 57 -33.54 26.02 -3.57
CA ALA A 57 -34.17 25.37 -4.72
C ALA A 57 -34.95 24.09 -4.36
N ALA A 58 -35.64 24.12 -3.21
CA ALA A 58 -36.46 23.02 -2.71
C ALA A 58 -37.52 22.57 -3.72
N ASP A 59 -38.10 23.51 -4.48
CA ASP A 59 -39.06 23.27 -5.56
C ASP A 59 -38.48 22.36 -6.67
N GLN A 60 -37.24 22.58 -7.07
CA GLN A 60 -36.57 21.76 -8.08
C GLN A 60 -36.26 20.36 -7.56
N ILE A 61 -35.84 20.25 -6.29
CA ILE A 61 -35.56 18.95 -5.65
C ILE A 61 -36.86 18.16 -5.47
N GLN A 62 -37.95 18.83 -5.08
CA GLN A 62 -39.27 18.21 -4.98
C GLN A 62 -39.74 17.68 -6.35
N ALA A 63 -39.70 18.52 -7.38
CA ALA A 63 -40.08 18.10 -8.74
C ALA A 63 -39.22 16.93 -9.24
N PHE A 64 -37.93 16.90 -8.89
CA PHE A 64 -37.02 15.81 -9.23
C PHE A 64 -37.49 14.46 -8.66
N PHE A 65 -37.89 14.43 -7.39
CA PHE A 65 -38.36 13.22 -6.71
C PHE A 65 -39.77 12.81 -7.15
N GLU A 66 -40.67 13.76 -7.42
CA GLU A 66 -42.04 13.47 -7.89
C GLU A 66 -42.08 12.87 -9.31
N GLN A 67 -41.11 13.21 -10.16
CA GLN A 67 -41.05 12.77 -11.55
C GLN A 67 -40.36 11.41 -11.74
N ARG A 68 -39.84 10.79 -10.67
CA ARG A 68 -39.01 9.58 -10.73
C ARG A 68 -39.46 8.56 -9.69
N GLN A 69 -39.17 7.29 -9.96
CA GLN A 69 -39.34 6.22 -8.99
C GLN A 69 -38.01 5.87 -8.35
N PHE A 70 -38.02 5.78 -7.02
CA PHE A 70 -36.86 5.40 -6.21
C PHE A 70 -37.14 4.10 -5.46
N PRO A 71 -36.09 3.28 -5.22
CA PRO A 71 -36.23 2.06 -4.44
C PRO A 71 -36.56 2.34 -2.97
N SER A 72 -36.04 3.43 -2.41
CA SER A 72 -36.37 3.90 -1.06
C SER A 72 -37.53 4.89 -1.08
N ARG A 73 -38.32 4.93 -0.01
CA ARG A 73 -39.24 6.02 0.28
C ARG A 73 -38.42 7.30 0.50
N VAL A 74 -38.76 8.37 -0.22
CA VAL A 74 -38.09 9.67 -0.06
C VAL A 74 -39.10 10.71 0.43
N ARG A 75 -38.73 11.46 1.48
CA ARG A 75 -39.49 12.57 2.04
C ARG A 75 -38.62 13.82 2.05
N LEU A 76 -39.19 14.97 1.74
CA LEU A 76 -38.50 16.25 1.87
C LEU A 76 -38.92 16.93 3.16
N PHE A 77 -37.97 17.60 3.81
CA PHE A 77 -38.22 18.51 4.92
C PHE A 77 -37.68 19.89 4.55
N ASP A 78 -38.56 20.88 4.54
CA ASP A 78 -38.25 22.29 4.34
C ASP A 78 -39.02 23.10 5.38
N ASP A 79 -38.32 23.78 6.27
CA ASP A 79 -38.92 24.69 7.25
C ASP A 79 -38.74 26.16 6.85
N GLY A 80 -38.18 26.43 5.66
CA GLY A 80 -37.93 27.75 5.11
C GLY A 80 -36.80 28.53 5.77
N GLU A 81 -36.19 28.03 6.85
CA GLU A 81 -35.17 28.75 7.63
C GLU A 81 -33.76 28.21 7.35
N PRO A 82 -32.76 29.07 7.07
CA PRO A 82 -31.39 28.63 6.86
C PRO A 82 -30.70 28.28 8.19
N ARG A 83 -31.09 27.17 8.82
CA ARG A 83 -30.62 26.74 10.16
C ARG A 83 -29.20 26.16 10.23
N GLY A 84 -28.50 26.07 9.09
CA GLY A 84 -27.25 25.29 8.99
C GLY A 84 -27.51 23.79 8.95
N THR A 85 -26.46 22.98 8.80
CA THR A 85 -26.61 21.53 8.60
C THR A 85 -27.13 20.80 9.84
N ALA A 86 -26.57 21.10 11.02
CA ALA A 86 -27.01 20.50 12.27
C ALA A 86 -28.36 21.08 12.71
N GLY A 87 -28.54 22.40 12.58
CA GLY A 87 -29.79 23.05 12.98
C GLY A 87 -31.00 22.57 12.18
N ALA A 88 -30.85 22.30 10.88
CA ALA A 88 -31.92 21.72 10.07
C ALA A 88 -32.30 20.30 10.53
N LEU A 89 -31.30 19.49 10.93
CA LEU A 89 -31.56 18.16 11.47
C LEU A 89 -32.24 18.21 12.84
N LEU A 90 -31.83 19.14 13.71
CA LEU A 90 -32.45 19.35 15.02
C LEU A 90 -33.95 19.74 14.88
N ALA A 91 -34.30 20.49 13.83
CA ALA A 91 -35.67 20.88 13.55
C ALA A 91 -36.59 19.72 13.11
N CYS A 92 -36.02 18.67 12.48
CA CYS A 92 -36.78 17.52 12.00
C CYS A 92 -36.68 16.27 12.92
N LEU A 93 -36.07 16.38 14.11
CA LEU A 93 -35.83 15.25 15.01
C LEU A 93 -37.05 14.37 15.27
N ASP A 94 -38.25 14.95 15.37
CA ASP A 94 -39.47 14.21 15.68
C ASP A 94 -39.85 13.21 14.56
N ASP A 95 -39.43 13.48 13.33
CA ASP A 95 -39.70 12.64 12.15
C ASP A 95 -38.66 11.54 11.91
N LEU A 96 -37.62 11.50 12.76
CA LEU A 96 -36.51 10.57 12.66
C LEU A 96 -36.66 9.35 13.58
N ASP A 97 -36.13 8.22 13.12
CA ASP A 97 -36.01 6.98 13.88
C ASP A 97 -35.06 7.16 15.08
N ASP A 98 -35.06 6.20 16.02
CA ASP A 98 -34.16 6.24 17.18
C ASP A 98 -32.68 6.25 16.79
N ARG A 99 -32.34 5.64 15.64
CA ARG A 99 -31.01 5.66 15.05
C ARG A 99 -31.09 5.83 13.54
N PHE A 100 -30.34 6.79 13.01
CA PHE A 100 -30.35 7.13 11.59
C PHE A 100 -28.96 7.50 11.09
N ILE A 101 -28.81 7.50 9.77
CA ILE A 101 -27.60 7.95 9.08
C ILE A 101 -27.74 9.43 8.71
N VAL A 102 -26.67 10.21 8.74
CA VAL A 102 -26.63 11.59 8.23
C VAL A 102 -25.57 11.69 7.15
N ILE A 103 -25.94 12.23 5.99
CA ILE A 103 -25.06 12.34 4.81
C ILE A 103 -25.16 13.75 4.23
N TYR A 104 -24.03 14.31 3.83
CA TYR A 104 -24.04 15.58 3.09
C TYR A 104 -24.43 15.35 1.62
N GLY A 105 -25.35 16.18 1.11
CA GLY A 105 -25.89 16.07 -0.25
C GLY A 105 -24.92 16.40 -1.38
N ASP A 106 -23.64 16.64 -1.08
CA ASP A 106 -22.56 16.88 -2.03
C ASP A 106 -21.46 15.83 -1.96
N THR A 107 -21.75 14.66 -1.39
CA THR A 107 -20.76 13.60 -1.16
C THR A 107 -21.17 12.34 -1.91
N LEU A 108 -20.30 11.84 -2.78
CA LEU A 108 -20.44 10.50 -3.36
C LEU A 108 -19.77 9.50 -2.42
N PHE A 109 -20.44 8.37 -2.15
CA PHE A 109 -19.91 7.31 -1.31
C PHE A 109 -20.29 5.92 -1.84
N ASP A 110 -19.44 4.95 -1.53
CA ASP A 110 -19.66 3.51 -1.67
C ASP A 110 -18.85 2.83 -0.54
N ILE A 111 -19.54 2.57 0.58
CA ILE A 111 -18.94 2.10 1.84
C ILE A 111 -19.79 0.97 2.42
N ASP A 112 -19.18 0.06 3.17
CA ASP A 112 -19.91 -0.95 3.93
C ASP A 112 -20.59 -0.33 5.17
N ILE A 113 -21.82 0.16 4.97
CA ILE A 113 -22.67 0.74 6.02
C ILE A 113 -22.95 -0.27 7.13
N GLY A 114 -23.09 -1.57 6.81
CA GLY A 114 -23.33 -2.62 7.79
C GLY A 114 -22.15 -2.79 8.73
N HIS A 115 -20.93 -2.77 8.20
CA HIS A 115 -19.71 -2.83 8.99
C HIS A 115 -19.54 -1.58 9.89
N MET A 116 -19.84 -0.38 9.37
CA MET A 116 -19.84 0.84 10.17
C MET A 116 -20.89 0.79 11.30
N LEU A 117 -22.08 0.25 11.03
CA LEU A 117 -23.14 0.07 12.05
C LEU A 117 -22.70 -0.88 13.16
N ALA A 118 -22.09 -2.02 12.81
CA ALA A 118 -21.56 -2.95 13.79
C ALA A 118 -20.48 -2.31 14.68
N ALA A 119 -19.61 -1.47 14.10
CA ALA A 119 -18.61 -0.72 14.86
C ALA A 119 -19.25 0.33 15.79
N HIS A 120 -20.28 1.04 15.31
CA HIS A 120 -21.06 1.97 16.12
C HIS A 120 -21.70 1.28 17.33
N GLU A 121 -22.37 0.14 17.11
CA GLU A 121 -22.98 -0.66 18.19
C GLU A 121 -21.96 -1.20 19.18
N ALA A 122 -20.81 -1.69 18.71
CA ALA A 122 -19.74 -2.18 19.57
C ALA A 122 -19.12 -1.08 20.44
N SER A 123 -19.15 0.18 19.98
CA SER A 123 -18.63 1.33 20.72
C SER A 123 -19.62 1.91 21.74
N ASP A 124 -20.93 1.63 21.62
CA ASP A 124 -21.98 2.33 22.39
C ASP A 124 -21.81 3.85 22.31
N ALA A 125 -21.54 4.36 21.10
CA ALA A 125 -21.35 5.78 20.85
C ALA A 125 -22.70 6.49 20.65
N ASP A 126 -22.76 7.75 21.10
CA ASP A 126 -23.85 8.69 20.80
C ASP A 126 -23.91 9.04 19.31
N ALA A 127 -22.74 9.10 18.68
CA ALA A 127 -22.58 9.26 17.24
C ALA A 127 -21.25 8.63 16.76
N THR A 128 -21.23 8.11 15.55
CA THR A 128 -20.02 7.61 14.89
C THR A 128 -19.78 8.34 13.57
N LEU A 129 -18.59 8.92 13.42
CA LEU A 129 -18.18 9.67 12.25
C LEU A 129 -17.32 8.79 11.35
N LEU A 130 -17.60 8.77 10.05
CA LEU A 130 -16.66 8.20 9.10
C LEU A 130 -15.48 9.16 8.93
N LEU A 131 -14.28 8.65 9.19
CA LEU A 131 -13.01 9.35 9.04
C LEU A 131 -12.16 8.68 7.97
N HIS A 132 -11.37 9.44 7.22
CA HIS A 132 -10.43 8.88 6.27
C HIS A 132 -9.24 9.82 6.02
N PRO A 133 -8.05 9.29 5.69
CA PRO A 133 -6.97 10.13 5.19
C PRO A 133 -7.24 10.56 3.73
N ASN A 134 -6.72 11.71 3.33
CA ASN A 134 -6.82 12.18 1.95
C ASN A 134 -5.53 12.89 1.45
N ASP A 135 -5.53 13.27 0.17
CA ASP A 135 -4.43 13.97 -0.51
C ASP A 135 -4.48 15.50 -0.33
N HIS A 136 -5.33 16.02 0.55
CA HIS A 136 -5.51 17.44 0.80
C HIS A 136 -5.93 17.73 2.26
N PRO A 137 -5.18 17.26 3.28
CA PRO A 137 -5.58 17.45 4.67
C PRO A 137 -5.67 18.92 5.06
N ALA A 138 -4.82 19.78 4.48
CA ALA A 138 -4.73 21.19 4.80
C ALA A 138 -5.95 22.03 4.37
N ASP A 139 -6.87 21.50 3.56
CA ASP A 139 -8.12 22.17 3.15
C ASP A 139 -9.38 21.51 3.73
N SER A 140 -9.19 20.63 4.72
CA SER A 140 -10.21 19.73 5.27
C SER A 140 -10.34 19.90 6.79
N ASP A 141 -11.53 19.64 7.33
CA ASP A 141 -11.74 19.55 8.77
C ASP A 141 -11.16 18.21 9.27
N LEU A 142 -10.21 18.27 10.21
CA LEU A 142 -9.54 17.09 10.77
C LEU A 142 -10.12 16.72 12.14
N VAL A 143 -10.12 15.44 12.46
CA VAL A 143 -10.64 14.89 13.72
C VAL A 143 -9.56 14.13 14.45
N GLU A 144 -9.37 14.48 15.72
CA GLU A 144 -8.45 13.78 16.60
C GLU A 144 -9.21 12.69 17.36
N ILE A 145 -8.68 11.46 17.33
CA ILE A 145 -9.23 10.31 18.05
C ILE A 145 -8.16 9.67 18.93
N ASP A 146 -8.58 9.09 20.05
CA ASP A 146 -7.70 8.28 20.89
C ASP A 146 -7.55 6.83 20.36
N ALA A 147 -6.79 6.01 21.08
CA ALA A 147 -6.54 4.62 20.72
C ALA A 147 -7.79 3.72 20.72
N SER A 148 -8.88 4.12 21.39
CA SER A 148 -10.17 3.43 21.36
C SER A 148 -11.07 3.90 20.21
N GLY A 149 -10.63 4.92 19.46
CA GLY A 149 -11.41 5.55 18.41
C GLY A 149 -12.34 6.65 18.90
N ARG A 150 -12.28 7.05 20.18
CA ARG A 150 -13.12 8.14 20.70
C ARG A 150 -12.57 9.49 20.26
N VAL A 151 -13.45 10.35 19.75
CA VAL A 151 -13.13 11.71 19.32
C VAL A 151 -12.75 12.59 20.51
N GLN A 152 -11.59 13.22 20.41
CA GLN A 152 -11.02 14.13 21.40
C GLN A 152 -11.17 15.60 20.98
N ALA A 153 -10.97 15.90 19.69
CA ALA A 153 -11.01 17.26 19.18
C ALA A 153 -11.39 17.31 17.69
N PHE A 154 -11.91 18.47 17.29
CA PHE A 154 -12.16 18.84 15.90
C PHE A 154 -11.26 20.02 15.54
N HIS A 155 -10.59 19.93 14.40
CA HIS A 155 -9.65 20.91 13.89
C HIS A 155 -10.18 21.45 12.56
N GLY A 156 -10.97 22.52 12.64
CA GLY A 156 -11.60 23.12 11.47
C GLY A 156 -10.60 23.87 10.57
N TYR A 157 -10.83 23.86 9.27
CA TYR A 157 -10.03 24.65 8.32
C TYR A 157 -10.39 26.15 8.38
N PRO A 158 -9.40 27.09 8.34
CA PRO A 158 -7.96 26.86 8.26
C PRO A 158 -7.34 26.44 9.59
N HIS A 159 -6.40 25.49 9.53
CA HIS A 159 -5.68 25.01 10.71
C HIS A 159 -4.68 26.07 11.23
N PRO A 160 -4.32 26.03 12.53
CA PRO A 160 -3.28 26.91 13.06
C PRO A 160 -1.94 26.74 12.31
N ASP A 161 -1.21 27.84 12.13
CA ASP A 161 0.11 27.81 11.48
C ASP A 161 1.06 26.84 12.19
N GLY A 162 1.68 25.94 11.43
CA GLY A 162 2.60 24.94 11.95
C GLY A 162 1.95 23.80 12.73
N ALA A 163 0.63 23.67 12.71
CA ALA A 163 -0.06 22.54 13.32
C ALA A 163 0.38 21.22 12.67
N GLU A 164 0.75 20.27 13.52
CA GLU A 164 1.08 18.90 13.12
C GLU A 164 -0.06 17.99 13.59
N LEU A 165 -0.96 17.71 12.67
CA LEU A 165 -2.19 16.99 12.92
C LEU A 165 -2.18 15.67 12.16
N ARG A 166 -2.86 14.68 12.74
CA ARG A 166 -3.15 13.42 12.08
C ARG A 166 -4.06 13.67 10.87
N ASN A 167 -3.80 12.99 9.75
CA ASN A 167 -4.63 13.11 8.54
C ASN A 167 -5.87 12.22 8.67
N LEU A 168 -6.84 12.67 9.47
CA LEU A 168 -8.16 12.05 9.59
C LEU A 168 -9.23 13.08 9.27
N VAL A 169 -9.64 13.09 8.01
CA VAL A 169 -10.66 14.01 7.50
C VAL A 169 -12.04 13.52 7.93
N ASN A 170 -12.87 14.46 8.41
CA ASN A 170 -14.29 14.21 8.56
C ASN A 170 -14.96 14.06 7.19
N ALA A 171 -15.46 12.87 6.88
CA ALA A 171 -16.05 12.55 5.58
C ALA A 171 -17.54 12.91 5.45
N ALA A 172 -18.11 13.60 6.44
CA ALA A 172 -19.49 14.10 6.40
C ALA A 172 -20.56 12.99 6.26
N PHE A 173 -20.25 11.81 6.82
CA PHE A 173 -21.12 10.63 6.91
C PHE A 173 -21.16 10.15 8.35
N TYR A 174 -22.34 10.13 8.97
CA TYR A 174 -22.52 9.86 10.40
C TYR A 174 -23.57 8.80 10.66
N ILE A 175 -23.38 8.01 11.70
CA ILE A 175 -24.45 7.26 12.38
C ILE A 175 -24.76 7.98 13.69
N VAL A 176 -26.02 8.24 13.99
CA VAL A 176 -26.42 9.04 15.16
C VAL A 176 -27.55 8.38 15.94
N GLU A 177 -27.42 8.39 17.26
CA GLU A 177 -28.48 8.02 18.19
C GLU A 177 -29.34 9.26 18.52
N LYS A 178 -30.63 9.23 18.16
CA LYS A 178 -31.57 10.35 18.39
C LYS A 178 -31.58 10.83 19.83
N LYS A 179 -31.51 9.90 20.80
CA LYS A 179 -31.44 10.20 22.23
C LYS A 179 -30.33 11.19 22.59
N ALA A 180 -29.19 11.12 21.88
CA ALA A 180 -28.04 11.97 22.13
C ALA A 180 -28.25 13.42 21.69
N LEU A 181 -29.18 13.66 20.77
CA LEU A 181 -29.52 14.98 20.25
C LEU A 181 -30.65 15.68 21.00
N LEU A 182 -31.43 14.96 21.82
CA LEU A 182 -32.60 15.52 22.50
C LEU A 182 -32.26 16.71 23.41
N ALA A 183 -31.12 16.64 24.11
CA ALA A 183 -30.63 17.73 24.96
C ALA A 183 -30.15 18.96 24.17
N TRP A 184 -30.01 18.84 22.85
CA TRP A 184 -29.48 19.85 21.93
C TRP A 184 -30.55 20.44 21.02
N ARG A 185 -31.83 20.12 21.24
CA ARG A 185 -32.95 20.56 20.37
C ARG A 185 -33.00 22.08 20.18
N ASP A 186 -32.67 22.83 21.22
CA ASP A 186 -32.66 24.30 21.23
C ASP A 186 -31.25 24.88 21.03
N PHE A 187 -30.32 24.12 20.44
CA PHE A 187 -28.97 24.61 20.18
C PHE A 187 -28.99 25.83 19.21
N PRO A 188 -28.15 26.86 19.43
CA PRO A 188 -28.19 28.07 18.61
C PRO A 188 -28.05 27.79 17.11
N VAL A 189 -28.84 28.51 16.29
CA VAL A 189 -28.83 28.42 14.82
C VAL A 189 -28.39 29.75 14.18
N PRO A 190 -27.75 29.73 13.00
CA PRO A 190 -27.35 28.55 12.23
C PRO A 190 -26.18 27.79 12.87
N CYS A 191 -26.20 26.46 12.78
CA CYS A 191 -25.12 25.61 13.28
C CYS A 191 -24.82 24.41 12.36
N ASP A 192 -23.57 23.98 12.36
CA ASP A 192 -23.06 22.83 11.62
C ASP A 192 -22.55 21.71 12.56
N PHE A 193 -22.55 20.47 12.06
CA PHE A 193 -22.15 19.29 12.85
C PHE A 193 -20.71 19.39 13.36
N ALA A 194 -19.74 19.48 12.43
CA ALA A 194 -18.32 19.41 12.76
C ALA A 194 -17.76 20.68 13.40
N LYS A 195 -18.42 21.84 13.17
CA LYS A 195 -17.95 23.16 13.63
C LYS A 195 -18.53 23.54 14.99
N ASP A 196 -19.80 23.19 15.23
CA ASP A 196 -20.54 23.69 16.38
C ASP A 196 -21.05 22.56 17.28
N LEU A 197 -21.93 21.70 16.74
CA LEU A 197 -22.70 20.75 17.54
C LEU A 197 -21.82 19.62 18.12
N PHE A 198 -21.09 18.87 17.29
CA PHE A 198 -20.23 17.79 17.77
C PHE A 198 -19.12 18.28 18.71
N PRO A 199 -18.41 19.40 18.43
CA PRO A 199 -17.48 19.96 19.41
C PRO A 199 -18.14 20.30 20.76
N ALA A 200 -19.37 20.81 20.75
CA ALA A 200 -20.11 21.08 21.99
C ALA A 200 -20.50 19.80 22.73
N MET A 201 -20.96 18.78 22.00
CA MET A 201 -21.28 17.46 22.54
C MET A 201 -20.07 16.79 23.19
N VAL A 202 -18.90 16.80 22.54
CA VAL A 202 -17.65 16.26 23.11
C VAL A 202 -17.28 16.99 24.41
N ARG A 203 -17.36 18.33 24.43
CA ARG A 203 -17.12 19.12 25.66
C ARG A 203 -18.11 18.79 26.79
N ALA A 204 -19.34 18.44 26.44
CA ALA A 204 -20.37 18.01 27.40
C ALA A 204 -20.23 16.55 27.84
N GLY A 205 -19.24 15.81 27.32
CA GLY A 205 -18.94 14.44 27.69
C GLY A 205 -19.59 13.36 26.83
N ALA A 206 -20.24 13.73 25.72
CA ALA A 206 -20.82 12.77 24.78
C ALA A 206 -19.75 11.79 24.25
N HIS A 207 -20.16 10.57 23.98
CA HIS A 207 -19.31 9.57 23.35
C HIS A 207 -19.44 9.65 21.83
N ILE A 208 -18.56 10.42 21.19
CA ILE A 208 -18.45 10.42 19.73
C ILE A 208 -17.29 9.52 19.32
N ALA A 209 -17.54 8.55 18.43
CA ALA A 209 -16.54 7.63 17.91
C ALA A 209 -16.14 7.98 16.46
N GLY A 210 -14.90 7.69 16.09
CA GLY A 210 -14.39 7.75 14.73
C GLY A 210 -14.27 6.36 14.12
N TYR A 211 -14.90 6.13 12.97
CA TYR A 211 -14.76 4.95 12.15
C TYR A 211 -13.82 5.27 10.98
N VAL A 212 -12.57 4.82 11.07
CA VAL A 212 -11.56 5.06 10.02
C VAL A 212 -11.75 4.05 8.89
N SER A 213 -12.02 4.53 7.67
CA SER A 213 -12.21 3.67 6.49
C SER A 213 -11.30 4.06 5.32
N PHE A 214 -10.90 3.06 4.55
CA PHE A 214 -10.19 3.21 3.27
C PHE A 214 -11.15 3.29 2.07
N GLU A 215 -12.45 3.04 2.32
CA GLU A 215 -13.48 2.90 1.29
C GLU A 215 -13.80 4.24 0.60
N TYR A 216 -14.55 4.18 -0.51
CA TYR A 216 -14.74 5.35 -1.35
C TYR A 216 -15.73 6.34 -0.75
N ILE A 217 -15.23 7.52 -0.39
CA ILE A 217 -16.06 8.68 -0.05
C ILE A 217 -15.36 9.96 -0.49
N LYS A 218 -16.07 10.83 -1.22
CA LYS A 218 -15.54 12.10 -1.71
C LYS A 218 -16.62 13.16 -1.85
N ASP A 219 -16.32 14.36 -1.36
CA ASP A 219 -17.09 15.53 -1.73
C ASP A 219 -16.79 15.93 -3.18
N LEU A 220 -17.78 16.50 -3.85
CA LEU A 220 -17.69 17.03 -5.20
C LEU A 220 -17.96 18.54 -5.22
N GLY A 221 -17.55 19.24 -4.17
CA GLY A 221 -17.84 20.66 -3.97
C GLY A 221 -17.15 21.63 -4.94
N THR A 222 -16.30 21.14 -5.85
CA THR A 222 -15.56 21.93 -6.86
C THR A 222 -15.50 21.20 -8.21
N PRO A 223 -15.33 21.90 -9.35
CA PRO A 223 -15.22 21.27 -10.66
C PRO A 223 -14.14 20.20 -10.75
N LYS A 224 -12.96 20.46 -10.16
CA LYS A 224 -11.85 19.50 -10.11
C LYS A 224 -12.20 18.23 -9.33
N ARG A 225 -12.93 18.36 -8.22
CA ARG A 225 -13.37 17.21 -7.42
C ARG A 225 -14.44 16.40 -8.16
N LEU A 226 -15.37 17.07 -8.83
CA LEU A 226 -16.35 16.42 -9.72
C LEU A 226 -15.67 15.63 -10.85
N ASP A 227 -14.71 16.23 -11.56
CA ASP A 227 -13.98 15.55 -12.65
C ASP A 227 -13.23 14.29 -12.17
N LYS A 228 -12.63 14.38 -10.98
CA LYS A 228 -11.95 13.24 -10.33
C LYS A 228 -12.95 12.13 -10.01
N VAL A 229 -14.09 12.47 -9.40
CA VAL A 229 -15.15 11.53 -9.06
C VAL A 229 -15.72 10.85 -10.31
N GLU A 230 -16.02 11.60 -11.36
CA GLU A 230 -16.53 11.04 -12.61
C GLU A 230 -15.52 10.10 -13.28
N LYS A 231 -14.23 10.47 -13.27
CA LYS A 231 -13.15 9.58 -13.75
C LYS A 231 -13.12 8.29 -12.94
N HIS A 232 -13.18 8.38 -11.62
CA HIS A 232 -13.14 7.21 -10.72
C HIS A 232 -14.33 6.28 -10.92
N LEU A 233 -15.53 6.82 -11.14
CA LEU A 233 -16.71 6.03 -11.49
C LEU A 233 -16.51 5.30 -12.82
N ARG A 234 -16.04 6.00 -13.87
CA ARG A 234 -15.80 5.38 -15.19
C ARG A 234 -14.71 4.31 -15.16
N SER A 235 -13.66 4.50 -14.36
CA SER A 235 -12.54 3.56 -14.26
C SER A 235 -12.77 2.42 -13.26
N GLY A 236 -13.90 2.40 -12.54
CA GLY A 236 -14.24 1.36 -11.57
C GLY A 236 -13.52 1.48 -10.22
N VAL A 237 -12.89 2.62 -9.93
CA VAL A 237 -12.16 2.86 -8.66
C VAL A 237 -13.12 2.80 -7.47
N VAL A 238 -14.34 3.32 -7.65
CA VAL A 238 -15.37 3.35 -6.59
C VAL A 238 -15.66 1.93 -6.10
N GLN A 239 -15.94 1.02 -7.04
CA GLN A 239 -16.23 -0.38 -6.73
C GLN A 239 -15.01 -1.10 -6.16
N ARG A 240 -13.82 -0.88 -6.74
CA ARG A 240 -12.58 -1.52 -6.25
C ARG A 240 -12.18 -1.08 -4.84
N ALA A 241 -12.54 0.14 -4.44
CA ALA A 241 -12.27 0.63 -3.10
C ALA A 241 -13.25 0.10 -2.04
N SER A 242 -14.31 -0.62 -2.44
CA SER A 242 -15.24 -1.26 -1.50
C SER A 242 -14.53 -2.31 -0.64
N ARG A 243 -14.94 -2.43 0.62
CA ARG A 243 -14.51 -3.52 1.51
C ARG A 243 -14.88 -4.90 0.99
N GLN A 244 -15.85 -5.01 0.08
CA GLN A 244 -16.21 -6.28 -0.56
C GLN A 244 -15.18 -6.75 -1.60
N CYS A 245 -14.27 -5.86 -2.02
CA CYS A 245 -13.16 -6.19 -2.91
C CYS A 245 -11.86 -6.36 -2.12
N LEU A 246 -11.02 -7.33 -2.54
CA LEU A 246 -9.68 -7.47 -2.00
C LEU A 246 -8.82 -6.27 -2.39
N GLN A 247 -8.13 -5.70 -1.41
CA GLN A 247 -7.25 -4.57 -1.59
C GLN A 247 -5.81 -5.03 -1.81
N LYS A 248 -5.03 -4.21 -2.52
CA LYS A 248 -3.57 -4.34 -2.58
C LYS A 248 -2.93 -3.27 -1.71
N ALA A 249 -1.80 -3.58 -1.09
CA ALA A 249 -1.11 -2.66 -0.19
C ALA A 249 0.40 -2.60 -0.42
N VAL A 250 0.96 -1.45 -0.05
CA VAL A 250 2.39 -1.30 0.16
C VAL A 250 2.60 -1.03 1.65
N PHE A 251 3.17 -2.01 2.33
CA PHE A 251 3.66 -1.92 3.70
C PHE A 251 5.03 -1.24 3.69
N LEU A 252 5.20 -0.23 4.52
CA LEU A 252 6.42 0.58 4.58
C LEU A 252 6.99 0.52 6.00
N ASP A 253 8.29 0.26 6.14
CA ASP A 253 8.98 0.66 7.35
C ASP A 253 9.07 2.20 7.45
N ARG A 254 9.27 2.71 8.66
CA ARG A 254 9.39 4.14 8.94
C ARG A 254 10.85 4.58 8.88
N ASP A 255 11.68 4.04 9.78
CA ASP A 255 13.00 4.57 10.11
C ASP A 255 14.06 3.98 9.17
N GLY A 256 14.64 4.81 8.30
CA GLY A 256 15.55 4.36 7.24
C GLY A 256 14.86 4.11 5.89
N THR A 257 13.52 4.14 5.86
CA THR A 257 12.71 3.92 4.64
C THR A 257 11.89 5.16 4.25
N LEU A 258 11.09 5.70 5.18
CA LEU A 258 10.34 6.95 4.98
C LEU A 258 11.08 8.16 5.57
N ASN A 259 11.70 8.00 6.73
CA ASN A 259 12.48 9.04 7.39
C ASN A 259 13.95 8.65 7.55
N VAL A 260 14.79 9.64 7.77
CA VAL A 260 16.21 9.43 8.06
C VAL A 260 16.35 8.56 9.31
N LEU A 261 17.13 7.48 9.22
CA LEU A 261 17.48 6.65 10.36
C LEU A 261 18.44 7.44 11.29
N ARG A 262 18.03 7.64 12.54
CA ARG A 262 18.81 8.38 13.56
C ARG A 262 18.86 7.61 14.88
N ASP A 263 19.51 6.45 14.91
CA ASP A 263 19.46 5.44 16.01
C ASP A 263 18.04 5.09 16.45
N TYR A 264 17.38 6.01 17.16
CA TYR A 264 15.94 6.06 17.36
C TYR A 264 15.40 7.49 17.31
N VAL A 265 14.30 7.69 16.57
CA VAL A 265 13.50 8.91 16.61
C VAL A 265 12.65 8.91 17.88
N ARG A 266 12.97 9.81 18.83
CA ARG A 266 12.32 9.88 20.15
C ARG A 266 11.38 11.06 20.30
N ARG A 267 11.60 12.11 19.49
CA ARG A 267 10.82 13.35 19.50
C ARG A 267 10.49 13.78 18.08
N PRO A 268 9.42 14.56 17.87
CA PRO A 268 9.05 15.07 16.54
C PRO A 268 10.16 15.85 15.84
N ALA A 269 11.00 16.56 16.60
CA ALA A 269 12.14 17.31 16.06
C ALA A 269 13.25 16.41 15.48
N ASP A 270 13.31 15.14 15.88
CA ASP A 270 14.27 14.18 15.34
C ASP A 270 13.77 13.59 13.99
N PHE A 271 12.51 13.83 13.63
CA PHE A 271 11.88 13.30 12.42
C PHE A 271 12.15 14.18 11.20
N GLU A 272 12.75 13.58 10.18
CA GLU A 272 13.05 14.19 8.89
C GLU A 272 12.73 13.21 7.77
N LEU A 273 11.84 13.58 6.84
CA LEU A 273 11.53 12.75 5.68
C LEU A 273 12.76 12.57 4.79
N LEU A 274 12.93 11.36 4.26
CA LEU A 274 13.92 11.12 3.22
C LEU A 274 13.49 11.79 1.90
N PRO A 275 14.45 12.20 1.05
CA PRO A 275 14.15 12.57 -0.32
C PRO A 275 13.31 11.49 -1.02
N HIS A 276 12.35 11.92 -1.85
CA HIS A 276 11.45 11.04 -2.60
C HIS A 276 10.43 10.22 -1.79
N ALA A 277 10.44 10.29 -0.46
CA ALA A 277 9.49 9.53 0.36
C ALA A 277 8.03 9.94 0.10
N ALA A 278 7.74 11.24 0.13
CA ALA A 278 6.39 11.73 -0.10
C ALA A 278 5.90 11.50 -1.54
N GLU A 279 6.80 11.65 -2.53
CA GLU A 279 6.52 11.37 -3.94
C GLU A 279 6.20 9.90 -4.18
N ALA A 280 6.95 8.99 -3.52
CA ALA A 280 6.70 7.56 -3.56
C ALA A 280 5.34 7.19 -2.95
N VAL A 281 5.02 7.70 -1.76
CA VAL A 281 3.72 7.47 -1.11
C VAL A 281 2.58 7.97 -2.00
N ARG A 282 2.71 9.18 -2.57
CA ARG A 282 1.72 9.71 -3.52
C ARG A 282 1.56 8.82 -4.77
N ALA A 283 2.65 8.28 -5.30
CA ALA A 283 2.60 7.35 -6.44
C ALA A 283 1.81 6.08 -6.07
N PHE A 284 2.01 5.53 -4.88
CA PHE A 284 1.23 4.40 -4.38
C PHE A 284 -0.25 4.75 -4.20
N ASN A 285 -0.57 5.91 -3.61
CA ASN A 285 -1.95 6.37 -3.45
C ASN A 285 -2.66 6.49 -4.82
N ASN A 286 -1.98 7.08 -5.81
CA ASN A 286 -2.52 7.24 -7.17
C ASN A 286 -2.69 5.92 -7.92
N ALA A 287 -1.90 4.90 -7.57
CA ALA A 287 -1.97 3.56 -8.10
C ALA A 287 -2.95 2.64 -7.32
N GLU A 288 -3.78 3.23 -6.45
CA GLU A 288 -4.84 2.58 -5.67
C GLU A 288 -4.32 1.57 -4.62
N TYR A 289 -3.03 1.61 -4.27
CA TYR A 289 -2.51 0.82 -3.14
C TYR A 289 -2.93 1.45 -1.81
N ARG A 290 -3.29 0.60 -0.85
CA ARG A 290 -3.32 0.98 0.56
C ARG A 290 -1.89 1.16 1.04
N VAL A 291 -1.54 2.33 1.58
CA VAL A 291 -0.20 2.59 2.10
C VAL A 291 -0.21 2.47 3.61
N VAL A 292 0.52 1.49 4.13
CA VAL A 292 0.48 1.12 5.55
C VAL A 292 1.87 1.21 6.14
N VAL A 293 2.06 2.01 7.18
CA VAL A 293 3.33 2.01 7.92
C VAL A 293 3.32 0.87 8.93
N VAL A 294 4.37 0.06 8.96
CA VAL A 294 4.58 -1.02 9.93
C VAL A 294 5.95 -0.88 10.57
N THR A 295 6.03 -0.46 11.83
CA THR A 295 7.32 -0.06 12.43
C THR A 295 7.57 -0.61 13.84
N ASN A 296 8.81 -1.01 14.13
CA ASN A 296 9.24 -1.41 15.46
C ASN A 296 9.60 -0.16 16.27
N GLN A 297 8.89 0.13 17.37
CA GLN A 297 9.11 1.33 18.20
C GLN A 297 9.58 0.95 19.61
N PRO A 298 10.82 0.43 19.75
CA PRO A 298 11.34 -0.07 21.03
C PRO A 298 11.60 1.04 22.05
N VAL A 299 11.65 2.30 21.63
CA VAL A 299 11.80 3.48 22.52
C VAL A 299 10.71 3.53 23.58
N LEU A 300 9.51 3.01 23.29
CA LEU A 300 8.42 2.90 24.26
C LEU A 300 8.76 1.89 25.37
N ALA A 301 9.13 0.65 25.01
CA ALA A 301 9.55 -0.36 25.99
C ALA A 301 10.80 0.04 26.77
N ARG A 302 11.68 0.85 26.19
CA ARG A 302 12.88 1.37 26.86
C ARG A 302 12.61 2.57 27.77
N GLY A 303 11.40 3.14 27.75
CA GLY A 303 11.06 4.36 28.49
C GLY A 303 11.72 5.63 27.97
N GLU A 304 12.20 5.61 26.72
CA GLU A 304 12.88 6.73 26.07
C GLU A 304 11.90 7.69 25.38
N ALA A 305 10.66 7.26 25.17
CA ALA A 305 9.56 8.05 24.64
C ALA A 305 8.22 7.54 25.22
N SER A 306 7.23 8.42 25.32
CA SER A 306 5.85 8.06 25.65
C SER A 306 5.01 7.76 24.40
N PHE A 307 3.81 7.19 24.59
CA PHE A 307 2.86 7.02 23.49
C PHE A 307 2.40 8.37 22.90
N ASP A 308 2.32 9.41 23.72
CA ASP A 308 2.04 10.78 23.28
C ASP A 308 3.18 11.35 22.42
N ASP A 309 4.44 11.10 22.80
CA ASP A 309 5.58 11.47 21.97
C ASP A 309 5.56 10.75 20.61
N LEU A 310 5.22 9.46 20.61
CA LEU A 310 5.07 8.69 19.38
C LEU A 310 3.92 9.23 18.50
N GLN A 311 2.78 9.57 19.10
CA GLN A 311 1.66 10.16 18.36
C GLN A 311 2.08 11.48 17.72
N ARG A 312 2.82 12.34 18.42
CA ARG A 312 3.35 13.59 17.86
C ARG A 312 4.32 13.35 16.71
N ILE A 313 5.16 12.30 16.77
CA ILE A 313 6.02 11.90 15.65
C ILE A 313 5.18 11.44 14.44
N HIS A 314 4.12 10.68 14.67
CA HIS A 314 3.22 10.23 13.60
C HIS A 314 2.45 11.40 12.98
N ASN A 315 1.96 12.34 13.78
CA ASN A 315 1.34 13.57 13.28
C ASN A 315 2.30 14.36 12.39
N ARG A 316 3.57 14.49 12.79
CA ARG A 316 4.64 15.11 11.98
C ARG A 316 4.83 14.37 10.65
N LEU A 317 4.88 13.04 10.66
CA LEU A 317 4.98 12.21 9.45
C LEU A 317 3.80 12.49 8.51
N GLU A 318 2.57 12.38 9.00
CA GLU A 318 1.36 12.56 8.21
C GLU A 318 1.21 13.98 7.66
N SER A 319 1.56 14.99 8.47
CA SER A 319 1.57 16.39 8.03
C SER A 319 2.57 16.62 6.90
N ARG A 320 3.80 16.11 7.02
CA ARG A 320 4.84 16.26 5.98
C ARG A 320 4.53 15.50 4.70
N LEU A 321 3.83 14.36 4.79
CA LEU A 321 3.29 13.68 3.61
C LEU A 321 2.15 14.51 2.97
N GLY A 322 1.26 15.05 3.81
CA GLY A 322 0.14 15.90 3.40
C GLY A 322 0.57 17.16 2.65
N ASP A 323 1.70 17.78 3.05
CA ASP A 323 2.32 18.92 2.36
C ASP A 323 2.61 18.62 0.86
N ALA A 324 2.83 17.34 0.51
CA ALA A 324 3.09 16.88 -0.85
C ALA A 324 1.87 16.21 -1.53
N GLY A 325 0.70 16.24 -0.90
CA GLY A 325 -0.51 15.53 -1.36
C GLY A 325 -0.40 14.01 -1.26
N ALA A 326 0.38 13.51 -0.30
CA ALA A 326 0.57 12.10 -0.02
C ALA A 326 -0.08 11.74 1.33
N TYR A 327 -0.51 10.48 1.50
CA TYR A 327 -1.06 10.02 2.77
C TYR A 327 -0.83 8.53 2.99
N VAL A 328 -0.88 8.12 4.26
CA VAL A 328 -0.90 6.71 4.67
C VAL A 328 -2.30 6.36 5.15
N ASP A 329 -2.79 5.17 4.80
CA ASP A 329 -4.10 4.68 5.23
C ASP A 329 -4.09 4.33 6.74
N ALA A 330 -2.96 3.81 7.23
CA ALA A 330 -2.80 3.44 8.64
C ALA A 330 -1.33 3.35 9.06
N ILE A 331 -1.10 3.47 10.37
CA ILE A 331 0.20 3.24 11.01
C ILE A 331 0.02 2.18 12.09
N PHE A 332 0.66 1.02 11.89
CA PHE A 332 0.79 -0.04 12.87
C PHE A 332 2.21 -0.02 13.44
N PHE A 333 2.32 -0.12 14.75
CA PHE A 333 3.63 -0.09 15.40
C PHE A 333 3.69 -1.11 16.54
N CYS A 334 4.89 -1.63 16.77
CA CYS A 334 5.13 -2.55 17.87
C CYS A 334 5.87 -1.83 19.00
N PRO A 335 5.25 -1.63 20.18
CA PRO A 335 5.87 -0.92 21.30
C PRO A 335 6.87 -1.79 22.10
N HIS A 336 6.93 -3.08 21.79
CA HIS A 336 7.60 -4.10 22.62
C HIS A 336 9.09 -4.27 22.30
N HIS A 337 9.83 -4.74 23.31
CA HIS A 337 11.23 -5.16 23.16
C HIS A 337 11.50 -6.41 24.01
N PRO A 338 12.08 -7.50 23.46
CA PRO A 338 12.27 -8.74 24.21
C PRO A 338 13.33 -8.63 25.31
N ASP A 339 14.38 -7.84 25.08
CA ASP A 339 15.48 -7.71 26.05
C ASP A 339 15.17 -6.68 27.13
N ALA A 340 15.59 -6.99 28.36
CA ALA A 340 15.50 -6.14 29.56
C ALA A 340 16.88 -5.56 29.95
N GLY A 341 16.90 -4.66 30.94
CA GLY A 341 18.12 -4.03 31.47
C GLY A 341 18.38 -2.60 30.98
N PHE A 342 17.37 -1.93 30.44
CA PHE A 342 17.47 -0.53 30.02
C PHE A 342 17.03 0.40 31.17
N ALA A 343 17.71 1.53 31.32
CA ALA A 343 17.34 2.52 32.32
C ALA A 343 15.98 3.14 31.98
N GLY A 344 15.01 3.05 32.90
CA GLY A 344 13.65 3.59 32.70
C GLY A 344 12.72 2.67 31.92
N GLU A 345 13.10 1.42 31.67
CA GLU A 345 12.26 0.49 30.91
C GLU A 345 10.87 0.30 31.49
N VAL A 346 9.91 0.07 30.59
CA VAL A 346 8.51 -0.20 30.93
C VAL A 346 8.33 -1.72 30.98
N PRO A 347 8.26 -2.37 32.16
CA PRO A 347 8.36 -3.82 32.27
C PRO A 347 7.22 -4.56 31.55
N THR A 348 6.03 -3.96 31.48
CA THR A 348 4.88 -4.55 30.77
C THR A 348 5.07 -4.64 29.26
N LEU A 349 5.99 -3.86 28.68
CA LEU A 349 6.32 -3.89 27.26
C LEU A 349 7.54 -4.77 26.95
N LYS A 350 8.15 -5.39 27.97
CA LYS A 350 9.33 -6.25 27.85
C LYS A 350 8.99 -7.70 27.59
N ILE A 351 8.41 -7.96 26.41
CA ILE A 351 7.90 -9.28 26.05
C ILE A 351 8.35 -9.69 24.65
N ALA A 352 8.42 -11.01 24.43
CA ALA A 352 8.38 -11.58 23.09
C ALA A 352 6.94 -11.49 22.57
N CYS A 353 6.75 -10.83 21.43
CA CYS A 353 5.42 -10.59 20.85
C CYS A 353 5.37 -10.97 19.37
N ASN A 354 4.15 -11.11 18.84
CA ASN A 354 3.94 -11.38 17.42
C ASN A 354 3.96 -10.11 16.55
N CYS A 355 3.88 -8.91 17.14
CA CYS A 355 3.91 -7.66 16.35
C CYS A 355 5.31 -7.29 15.86
N ARG A 356 6.36 -7.59 16.62
CA ARG A 356 7.70 -7.06 16.36
C ARG A 356 8.30 -7.76 15.14
N LYS A 357 8.63 -7.01 14.09
CA LYS A 357 9.39 -7.54 12.94
C LYS A 357 10.69 -8.18 13.47
N PRO A 358 11.00 -9.43 13.08
CA PRO A 358 10.57 -10.11 11.86
C PRO A 358 9.26 -10.92 11.95
N GLN A 359 8.49 -10.81 13.04
CA GLN A 359 7.15 -11.43 13.08
C GLN A 359 6.16 -10.62 12.21
N PRO A 360 5.20 -11.28 11.55
CA PRO A 360 4.30 -10.64 10.59
C PRO A 360 3.06 -10.00 11.22
N GLY A 361 2.94 -9.97 12.56
CA GLY A 361 1.68 -9.63 13.24
C GLY A 361 1.08 -8.28 12.84
N MET A 362 1.89 -7.21 12.74
CA MET A 362 1.40 -5.89 12.31
C MET A 362 0.85 -5.91 10.87
N MET A 363 1.48 -6.68 9.97
CA MET A 363 1.04 -6.80 8.58
C MET A 363 -0.27 -7.60 8.50
N HIS A 364 -0.39 -8.69 9.24
CA HIS A 364 -1.63 -9.47 9.28
C HIS A 364 -2.81 -8.65 9.86
N GLU A 365 -2.57 -7.90 10.93
CA GLU A 365 -3.56 -7.01 11.52
C GLU A 365 -4.06 -5.95 10.51
N ALA A 366 -3.12 -5.29 9.84
CA ALA A 366 -3.42 -4.35 8.77
C ALA A 366 -4.15 -5.00 7.58
N MET A 367 -3.77 -6.22 7.20
CA MET A 367 -4.44 -6.96 6.13
C MET A 367 -5.90 -7.27 6.47
N THR A 368 -6.18 -7.70 7.69
CA THR A 368 -7.55 -7.93 8.16
C THR A 368 -8.34 -6.63 8.21
N ALA A 369 -7.77 -5.56 8.78
CA ALA A 369 -8.46 -4.27 8.94
C ALA A 369 -8.88 -3.64 7.60
N MET A 370 -8.08 -3.84 6.54
CA MET A 370 -8.28 -3.22 5.23
C MET A 370 -8.66 -4.21 4.11
N ASN A 371 -9.00 -5.46 4.44
CA ASN A 371 -9.29 -6.52 3.47
C ASN A 371 -8.20 -6.67 2.38
N VAL A 372 -6.92 -6.63 2.78
CA VAL A 372 -5.78 -6.68 1.85
C VAL A 372 -5.39 -8.12 1.56
N GLN A 373 -5.10 -8.41 0.30
CA GLN A 373 -4.48 -9.66 -0.13
C GLN A 373 -2.95 -9.56 -0.20
N ALA A 374 -2.25 -10.56 0.33
CA ALA A 374 -0.78 -10.59 0.32
C ALA A 374 -0.21 -10.74 -1.11
N ALA A 375 -0.90 -11.49 -1.96
CA ALA A 375 -0.42 -11.88 -3.30
C ALA A 375 -0.23 -10.70 -4.28
N ASP A 376 -0.78 -9.52 -4.02
CA ASP A 376 -0.58 -8.29 -4.81
C ASP A 376 0.04 -7.16 -3.99
N SER A 377 0.59 -7.51 -2.82
CA SER A 377 1.09 -6.55 -1.84
C SER A 377 2.60 -6.65 -1.64
N TRP A 378 3.15 -5.57 -1.12
CA TRP A 378 4.59 -5.32 -1.02
C TRP A 378 4.97 -4.93 0.40
N MET A 379 6.16 -5.32 0.84
CA MET A 379 6.85 -4.70 1.96
C MET A 379 8.09 -3.98 1.46
N VAL A 380 8.20 -2.68 1.74
CA VAL A 380 9.40 -1.88 1.48
C VAL A 380 10.03 -1.54 2.83
N GLY A 381 11.28 -1.92 3.02
CA GLY A 381 12.04 -1.66 4.24
C GLY A 381 13.53 -1.58 3.97
N ASP A 382 14.33 -1.23 4.97
CA ASP A 382 15.78 -1.09 4.87
C ASP A 382 16.54 -2.19 5.62
N SER A 383 15.86 -3.02 6.40
CA SER A 383 16.48 -4.01 7.30
C SER A 383 16.25 -5.47 6.88
N THR A 384 17.06 -6.40 7.39
CA THR A 384 16.83 -7.84 7.15
C THR A 384 15.59 -8.34 7.91
N ALA A 385 15.23 -7.65 9.00
CA ALA A 385 14.01 -7.93 9.74
C ALA A 385 12.76 -7.66 8.90
N ASP A 386 12.76 -6.60 8.07
CA ASP A 386 11.67 -6.29 7.15
C ASP A 386 11.51 -7.36 6.09
N MET A 387 12.62 -7.80 5.49
CA MET A 387 12.61 -8.81 4.43
C MET A 387 12.09 -10.15 4.95
N LEU A 388 12.52 -10.54 6.16
CA LEU A 388 12.02 -11.76 6.79
C LEU A 388 10.53 -11.64 7.17
N ALA A 389 10.11 -10.47 7.65
CA ALA A 389 8.71 -10.23 8.00
C ALA A 389 7.81 -10.27 6.74
N ALA A 390 8.24 -9.67 5.64
CA ALA A 390 7.57 -9.72 4.34
C ALA A 390 7.34 -11.16 3.88
N ARG A 391 8.41 -11.97 3.90
CA ARG A 391 8.36 -13.38 3.53
C ARG A 391 7.37 -14.17 4.37
N ARG A 392 7.37 -13.94 5.70
CA ARG A 392 6.44 -14.60 6.64
C ARG A 392 4.99 -14.15 6.46
N ALA A 393 4.76 -12.93 5.98
CA ALA A 393 3.45 -12.40 5.65
C ALA A 393 2.98 -12.76 4.23
N GLY A 394 3.80 -13.49 3.44
CA GLY A 394 3.48 -13.82 2.04
C GLY A 394 3.55 -12.62 1.09
N LEU A 395 4.26 -11.56 1.48
CA LEU A 395 4.44 -10.34 0.69
C LEU A 395 5.68 -10.41 -0.20
N ARG A 396 5.64 -9.69 -1.32
CA ARG A 396 6.86 -9.38 -2.09
C ARG A 396 7.72 -8.41 -1.29
N SER A 397 9.03 -8.65 -1.22
CA SER A 397 9.92 -7.86 -0.38
C SER A 397 10.86 -6.96 -1.19
N VAL A 398 10.88 -5.68 -0.86
CA VAL A 398 11.75 -4.67 -1.47
C VAL A 398 12.66 -4.07 -0.41
N LEU A 399 13.97 -4.20 -0.62
CA LEU A 399 14.97 -3.59 0.24
C LEU A 399 15.45 -2.27 -0.36
N VAL A 400 15.34 -1.18 0.39
CA VAL A 400 15.96 0.10 0.03
C VAL A 400 17.38 0.19 0.60
N GLU A 401 18.27 0.91 -0.09
CA GLU A 401 19.67 1.09 0.35
C GLU A 401 19.89 2.34 1.23
N THR A 402 18.81 3.04 1.55
CA THR A 402 18.78 3.99 2.68
C THR A 402 18.83 3.24 4.01
N GLY A 403 19.12 3.94 5.12
CA GLY A 403 19.16 3.32 6.45
C GLY A 403 20.18 2.18 6.58
N GLU A 404 19.74 1.03 7.06
CA GLU A 404 20.56 -0.17 7.28
C GLU A 404 21.03 -0.84 5.97
N ALA A 405 20.29 -0.66 4.86
CA ALA A 405 20.55 -1.29 3.56
C ALA A 405 20.71 -2.83 3.59
N GLY A 406 20.08 -3.49 4.57
CA GLY A 406 20.21 -4.92 4.84
C GLY A 406 21.53 -5.35 5.47
N ARG A 407 22.30 -4.41 6.05
CA ARG A 407 23.61 -4.67 6.69
C ARG A 407 23.53 -4.80 8.21
N ASP A 408 22.33 -4.91 8.77
CA ASP A 408 22.08 -4.99 10.21
C ASP A 408 22.56 -6.30 10.87
N GLY A 409 22.89 -7.34 10.08
CA GLY A 409 23.41 -8.63 10.56
C GLY A 409 22.44 -9.44 11.42
N LYS A 410 21.14 -9.10 11.44
CA LYS A 410 20.15 -9.71 12.34
C LYS A 410 19.59 -11.02 11.80
N PHE A 411 19.29 -11.07 10.51
CA PHE A 411 18.66 -12.23 9.87
C PHE A 411 19.25 -12.50 8.48
N THR A 412 19.33 -13.77 8.11
CA THR A 412 19.61 -14.18 6.73
C THR A 412 18.30 -14.12 5.92
N ALA A 413 18.02 -12.96 5.31
CA ALA A 413 16.82 -12.75 4.51
C ALA A 413 17.16 -11.98 3.23
N ALA A 414 17.19 -12.68 2.10
CA ALA A 414 17.38 -12.08 0.79
C ALA A 414 16.07 -11.38 0.33
N PRO A 415 16.15 -10.14 -0.18
CA PRO A 415 14.99 -9.47 -0.74
C PRO A 415 14.63 -10.01 -2.14
N ASP A 416 13.37 -9.90 -2.56
CA ASP A 416 12.98 -10.16 -3.95
C ASP A 416 13.54 -9.08 -4.90
N PHE A 417 13.54 -7.81 -4.46
CA PHE A 417 14.05 -6.66 -5.21
C PHE A 417 14.84 -5.68 -4.33
N ARG A 418 15.75 -4.91 -4.94
CA ARG A 418 16.59 -3.93 -4.25
C ARG A 418 16.67 -2.62 -5.03
N PHE A 419 16.55 -1.48 -4.35
CA PHE A 419 16.63 -0.14 -4.95
C PHE A 419 17.40 0.83 -4.06
N ALA A 420 17.99 1.86 -4.66
CA ALA A 420 18.76 2.87 -3.93
C ALA A 420 17.92 3.62 -2.87
N HIS A 421 16.65 3.90 -3.19
CA HIS A 421 15.72 4.63 -2.32
C HIS A 421 14.27 4.28 -2.67
N ILE A 422 13.33 4.68 -1.80
CA ILE A 422 11.90 4.38 -1.95
C ILE A 422 11.28 4.94 -3.24
N GLY A 423 11.73 6.10 -3.73
CA GLY A 423 11.28 6.65 -5.03
C GLY A 423 11.50 5.69 -6.21
N ALA A 424 12.67 5.05 -6.28
CA ALA A 424 12.98 4.07 -7.32
C ALA A 424 12.14 2.78 -7.13
N ALA A 425 11.94 2.35 -5.88
CA ALA A 425 11.05 1.23 -5.56
C ALA A 425 9.60 1.52 -5.98
N ALA A 426 9.09 2.72 -5.74
CA ALA A 426 7.74 3.11 -6.12
C ALA A 426 7.55 3.12 -7.63
N HIS A 427 8.50 3.68 -8.38
CA HIS A 427 8.49 3.62 -9.84
C HIS A 427 8.44 2.16 -10.34
N PHE A 428 9.27 1.29 -9.75
CA PHE A 428 9.28 -0.12 -10.10
C PHE A 428 7.92 -0.79 -9.84
N ILE A 429 7.38 -0.66 -8.63
CA ILE A 429 6.14 -1.30 -8.22
C ILE A 429 4.94 -0.83 -9.06
N VAL A 430 4.87 0.48 -9.35
CA VAL A 430 3.70 1.08 -10.01
C VAL A 430 3.77 0.94 -11.53
N HIS A 431 4.94 1.12 -12.14
CA HIS A 431 5.07 1.21 -13.60
C HIS A 431 5.80 0.01 -14.21
N THR A 432 6.91 -0.42 -13.61
CA THR A 432 7.78 -1.45 -14.20
C THR A 432 7.24 -2.86 -13.98
N TYR A 433 6.82 -3.19 -12.76
CA TYR A 433 6.40 -4.54 -12.39
C TYR A 433 5.20 -5.05 -13.20
N PRO A 434 4.13 -4.27 -13.43
CA PRO A 434 3.01 -4.72 -14.25
C PRO A 434 3.40 -5.10 -15.69
N LEU A 435 4.34 -4.36 -16.29
CA LEU A 435 4.86 -4.65 -17.63
C LEU A 435 5.66 -5.96 -17.64
N LEU A 436 6.48 -6.20 -16.60
CA LEU A 436 7.20 -7.46 -16.44
C LEU A 436 6.25 -8.64 -16.26
N VAL A 437 5.20 -8.50 -15.44
CA VAL A 437 4.16 -9.52 -15.27
C VAL A 437 3.49 -9.84 -16.60
N ALA A 438 3.12 -8.82 -17.38
CA ALA A 438 2.54 -9.00 -18.70
C ALA A 438 3.48 -9.78 -19.64
N ALA A 439 4.78 -9.45 -19.64
CA ALA A 439 5.78 -10.10 -20.48
C ALA A 439 5.98 -11.60 -20.15
N ILE A 440 5.80 -12.00 -18.89
CA ILE A 440 5.94 -13.41 -18.48
C ILE A 440 4.63 -14.19 -18.41
N ASN A 441 3.50 -13.56 -18.68
CA ASN A 441 2.19 -14.16 -18.44
C ASN A 441 1.99 -15.48 -19.21
N GLU A 442 2.53 -15.58 -20.43
CA GLU A 442 2.49 -16.83 -21.19
C GLU A 442 3.24 -17.96 -20.48
N TRP A 443 4.39 -17.67 -19.88
CA TRP A 443 5.22 -18.66 -19.19
C TRP A 443 4.60 -19.13 -17.90
N THR A 444 4.06 -18.20 -17.11
CA THR A 444 3.37 -18.53 -15.86
C THR A 444 2.15 -19.42 -16.11
N LEU A 445 1.54 -19.39 -17.31
CA LEU A 445 0.40 -20.26 -17.68
C LEU A 445 0.85 -21.66 -18.12
N LYS A 446 2.08 -21.80 -18.62
CA LYS A 446 2.64 -23.08 -19.11
C LYS A 446 3.29 -23.90 -18.00
N ILE A 447 4.01 -23.25 -17.10
CA ILE A 447 4.79 -23.88 -16.02
C ILE A 447 3.86 -24.62 -15.05
N GLN A 448 4.24 -25.85 -14.69
CA GLN A 448 3.49 -26.75 -13.81
C GLN A 448 4.29 -27.09 -12.54
N PRO A 449 3.64 -27.60 -11.47
CA PRO A 449 4.35 -28.11 -10.30
C PRO A 449 5.47 -29.08 -10.68
N GLY A 450 6.64 -28.90 -10.08
CA GLY A 450 7.81 -29.75 -10.31
C GLY A 450 8.63 -29.43 -11.57
N ASP A 451 8.28 -28.41 -12.36
CA ASP A 451 9.07 -27.97 -13.51
C ASP A 451 10.40 -27.31 -13.08
N LEU A 452 11.44 -27.46 -13.91
CA LEU A 452 12.68 -26.71 -13.84
C LEU A 452 12.65 -25.55 -14.85
N VAL A 453 12.93 -24.33 -14.42
CA VAL A 453 13.02 -23.15 -15.28
C VAL A 453 14.44 -22.58 -15.22
N LEU A 454 15.11 -22.54 -16.36
CA LEU A 454 16.44 -21.96 -16.52
C LEU A 454 16.29 -20.53 -17.05
N VAL A 455 16.81 -19.55 -16.33
CA VAL A 455 16.77 -18.12 -16.71
C VAL A 455 18.20 -17.62 -16.95
N GLY A 456 18.57 -17.46 -18.22
CA GLY A 456 19.93 -17.10 -18.64
C GLY A 456 19.99 -15.87 -19.54
N GLY A 457 21.21 -15.49 -19.91
CA GLY A 457 21.49 -14.20 -20.56
C GLY A 457 22.69 -13.50 -19.94
N LEU A 458 23.11 -12.40 -20.56
CA LEU A 458 24.32 -11.65 -20.17
C LEU A 458 24.23 -11.02 -18.79
N ALA A 459 25.36 -10.86 -18.10
CA ALA A 459 25.45 -10.15 -16.84
C ALA A 459 24.78 -8.77 -16.95
N ARG A 460 23.94 -8.44 -15.95
CA ARG A 460 23.13 -7.21 -15.88
C ARG A 460 22.08 -7.05 -17.00
N SER A 461 21.62 -8.15 -17.62
CA SER A 461 20.49 -8.14 -18.56
C SER A 461 19.09 -8.15 -17.92
N GLY A 462 18.98 -8.20 -16.59
CA GLY A 462 17.67 -8.25 -15.90
C GLY A 462 17.18 -9.65 -15.50
N LYS A 463 18.00 -10.70 -15.71
CA LYS A 463 17.69 -12.09 -15.33
C LYS A 463 17.12 -12.27 -13.94
N SER A 464 17.83 -11.78 -12.91
CA SER A 464 17.43 -11.99 -11.53
C SER A 464 16.09 -11.29 -11.23
N THR A 465 15.86 -10.11 -11.82
CA THR A 465 14.57 -9.43 -11.76
C THR A 465 13.47 -10.30 -12.39
N MET A 466 13.70 -10.83 -13.58
CA MET A 466 12.72 -11.65 -14.28
C MET A 466 12.41 -12.97 -13.55
N ALA A 467 13.45 -13.61 -12.98
CA ALA A 467 13.30 -14.79 -12.15
C ALA A 467 12.48 -14.50 -10.88
N SER A 468 12.74 -13.35 -10.21
CA SER A 468 11.95 -12.91 -9.05
C SER A 468 10.49 -12.60 -9.41
N VAL A 469 10.22 -11.96 -10.55
CA VAL A 469 8.86 -11.73 -11.04
C VAL A 469 8.17 -13.07 -11.32
N LEU A 470 8.84 -13.97 -12.05
CA LEU A 470 8.30 -15.30 -12.37
C LEU A 470 7.95 -16.11 -11.13
N LYS A 471 8.86 -16.17 -10.15
CA LYS A 471 8.58 -16.78 -8.83
C LYS A 471 7.33 -16.18 -8.19
N SER A 472 7.26 -14.85 -8.13
CA SER A 472 6.16 -14.16 -7.44
C SER A 472 4.81 -14.47 -8.09
N GLU A 473 4.75 -14.48 -9.42
CA GLU A 473 3.52 -14.78 -10.17
C GLU A 473 3.13 -16.27 -10.12
N LEU A 474 4.09 -17.19 -10.03
CA LEU A 474 3.80 -18.61 -9.79
C LEU A 474 3.26 -18.82 -8.37
N VAL A 475 3.82 -18.16 -7.36
CA VAL A 475 3.32 -18.21 -5.97
C VAL A 475 1.92 -17.62 -5.87
N ALA A 476 1.64 -16.51 -6.57
CA ALA A 476 0.29 -15.93 -6.64
C ALA A 476 -0.73 -16.90 -7.27
N ARG A 477 -0.29 -17.87 -8.08
CA ARG A 477 -1.09 -18.97 -8.64
C ARG A 477 -1.08 -20.24 -7.78
N HIS A 478 -0.67 -20.12 -6.52
CA HIS A 478 -0.59 -21.21 -5.56
C HIS A 478 0.37 -22.35 -5.94
N LEU A 479 1.41 -22.05 -6.73
CA LEU A 479 2.53 -22.96 -6.97
C LEU A 479 3.66 -22.68 -5.97
N GLY A 480 4.22 -23.73 -5.35
CA GLY A 480 5.48 -23.58 -4.64
C GLY A 480 6.58 -23.23 -5.63
N ALA A 481 7.28 -22.10 -5.49
CA ALA A 481 8.30 -21.68 -6.43
C ALA A 481 9.53 -21.10 -5.72
N HIS A 482 10.73 -21.50 -6.16
CA HIS A 482 12.00 -21.10 -5.57
C HIS A 482 12.96 -20.58 -6.64
N VAL A 483 13.66 -19.48 -6.36
CA VAL A 483 14.75 -18.99 -7.20
C VAL A 483 16.06 -19.34 -6.52
N LEU A 484 16.95 -20.02 -7.25
CA LEU A 484 18.33 -20.23 -6.85
C LEU A 484 19.27 -19.60 -7.88
N SER A 485 20.10 -18.68 -7.42
CA SER A 485 21.15 -18.08 -8.24
C SER A 485 22.32 -19.06 -8.38
N LEU A 486 22.78 -19.29 -9.60
CA LEU A 486 23.99 -20.08 -9.85
C LEU A 486 25.26 -19.40 -9.36
N ASP A 487 25.19 -18.12 -9.00
CA ASP A 487 26.27 -17.41 -8.32
C ASP A 487 26.68 -18.08 -6.99
N ARG A 488 25.80 -18.86 -6.37
CA ARG A 488 26.08 -19.66 -5.18
C ARG A 488 27.25 -20.63 -5.38
N TRP A 489 27.48 -21.08 -6.61
CA TRP A 489 28.58 -21.96 -7.00
C TRP A 489 29.68 -21.23 -7.79
N LEU A 490 29.80 -19.91 -7.62
CA LEU A 490 30.99 -19.21 -8.11
C LEU A 490 32.24 -19.69 -7.36
N ARG A 491 33.29 -20.00 -8.12
CA ARG A 491 34.61 -20.28 -7.55
C ARG A 491 35.18 -18.99 -6.94
N PRO A 492 35.93 -19.10 -5.82
CA PRO A 492 36.71 -17.99 -5.28
C PRO A 492 37.51 -17.30 -6.37
N ALA A 493 37.69 -15.99 -6.29
CA ALA A 493 38.33 -15.22 -7.36
C ALA A 493 39.70 -15.78 -7.80
N THR A 494 40.43 -16.38 -6.86
CA THR A 494 41.75 -17.02 -7.05
C THR A 494 41.71 -18.40 -7.70
N GLU A 495 40.54 -19.04 -7.76
CA GLU A 495 40.35 -20.42 -8.23
C GLU A 495 39.59 -20.51 -9.57
N ARG A 496 39.26 -19.37 -10.17
CA ARG A 496 38.48 -19.32 -11.42
C ARG A 496 39.33 -19.80 -12.59
N GLY A 497 38.78 -20.76 -13.35
CA GLY A 497 39.32 -21.21 -14.63
C GLY A 497 39.03 -20.24 -15.78
N ALA A 498 39.45 -20.62 -16.99
CA ALA A 498 39.28 -19.81 -18.20
C ALA A 498 37.81 -19.73 -18.66
N GLY A 499 37.43 -18.57 -19.20
CA GLY A 499 36.10 -18.31 -19.77
C GLY A 499 34.99 -18.23 -18.72
N VAL A 500 33.76 -17.97 -19.17
CA VAL A 500 32.61 -17.82 -18.26
C VAL A 500 32.31 -19.09 -17.45
N MET A 501 32.37 -20.28 -18.08
CA MET A 501 32.07 -21.55 -17.43
C MET A 501 33.11 -21.93 -16.37
N GLY A 502 34.38 -21.62 -16.61
CA GLY A 502 35.45 -21.87 -15.63
C GLY A 502 35.32 -21.07 -14.33
N ARG A 503 34.43 -20.08 -14.28
CA ARG A 503 34.15 -19.30 -13.06
C ARG A 503 33.23 -20.02 -12.08
N TYR A 504 32.53 -21.07 -12.50
CA TYR A 504 31.53 -21.78 -11.70
C TYR A 504 31.96 -23.23 -11.44
N ALA A 505 31.46 -23.80 -10.35
CA ALA A 505 31.54 -25.23 -10.06
C ALA A 505 30.17 -25.87 -10.36
N LEU A 506 29.85 -26.02 -11.65
CA LEU A 506 28.51 -26.45 -12.07
C LEU A 506 28.27 -27.94 -11.83
N GLU A 507 29.34 -28.75 -11.79
CA GLU A 507 29.25 -30.14 -11.39
C GLU A 507 28.85 -30.27 -9.91
N GLU A 508 29.39 -29.41 -9.03
CA GLU A 508 28.96 -29.31 -7.63
C GLU A 508 27.48 -28.90 -7.56
N ALA A 509 27.06 -27.92 -8.37
CA ALA A 509 25.67 -27.48 -8.41
C ALA A 509 24.68 -28.58 -8.85
N GLN A 510 25.07 -29.41 -9.83
CA GLN A 510 24.26 -30.54 -10.28
C GLN A 510 24.18 -31.63 -9.22
N GLU A 511 25.27 -31.92 -8.51
CA GLU A 511 25.28 -32.92 -7.44
C GLU A 511 24.45 -32.45 -6.24
N ASP A 512 24.60 -31.19 -5.83
CA ASP A 512 23.85 -30.58 -4.72
C ASP A 512 22.32 -30.57 -4.97
N LEU A 513 21.92 -30.51 -6.24
CA LEU A 513 20.50 -30.48 -6.65
C LEU A 513 20.00 -31.82 -7.19
N LYS A 514 20.85 -32.86 -7.22
CA LYS A 514 20.58 -34.14 -7.87
C LYS A 514 19.26 -34.76 -7.41
N ASP A 515 19.08 -34.88 -6.10
CA ASP A 515 17.89 -35.49 -5.51
C ASP A 515 16.61 -34.79 -5.97
N TRP A 516 16.63 -33.46 -6.07
CA TRP A 516 15.48 -32.74 -6.62
C TRP A 516 15.34 -32.97 -8.12
N LEU A 517 16.43 -32.87 -8.91
CA LEU A 517 16.42 -33.07 -10.37
C LEU A 517 15.92 -34.46 -10.80
N ASP A 518 16.14 -35.48 -9.97
CA ASP A 518 15.71 -36.87 -10.15
C ASP A 518 14.29 -37.13 -9.60
N GLY A 519 13.51 -36.06 -9.32
CA GLY A 519 12.11 -36.17 -8.93
C GLY A 519 11.87 -36.24 -7.41
N GLY A 520 12.89 -36.07 -6.59
CA GLY A 520 12.81 -36.01 -5.12
C GLY A 520 12.70 -34.58 -4.57
N ALA A 521 13.13 -34.39 -3.32
CA ALA A 521 13.14 -33.13 -2.59
C ALA A 521 14.55 -32.83 -2.04
N VAL A 522 14.83 -31.58 -1.70
CA VAL A 522 16.10 -31.17 -1.07
C VAL A 522 15.79 -30.49 0.26
N ASP A 523 16.48 -30.88 1.33
CA ASP A 523 16.58 -30.15 2.59
C ASP A 523 18.05 -30.22 3.04
N ALA A 524 18.83 -29.25 2.56
CA ALA A 524 20.27 -29.26 2.74
C ALA A 524 20.82 -27.83 2.84
N ASP A 525 22.00 -27.70 3.45
CA ASP A 525 22.75 -26.44 3.44
C ASP A 525 23.48 -26.31 2.10
N LEU A 526 22.93 -25.47 1.21
CA LEU A 526 23.53 -25.22 -0.10
C LEU A 526 24.61 -24.13 -0.02
N PRO A 527 25.66 -24.19 -0.85
CA PRO A 527 26.71 -23.17 -0.92
C PRO A 527 26.14 -21.76 -1.10
N SER A 528 26.89 -20.76 -0.67
CA SER A 528 26.63 -19.35 -0.98
C SER A 528 27.93 -18.66 -1.39
N TYR A 529 27.83 -17.46 -1.96
CA TYR A 529 28.98 -16.71 -2.43
C TYR A 529 28.93 -15.26 -1.93
N ASP A 530 29.98 -14.82 -1.24
CA ASP A 530 30.14 -13.44 -0.82
C ASP A 530 30.69 -12.63 -2.00
N ARG A 531 29.82 -11.84 -2.63
CA ARG A 531 30.19 -10.98 -3.76
C ARG A 531 31.18 -9.89 -3.37
N MET A 532 31.21 -9.42 -2.12
CA MET A 532 32.13 -8.37 -1.69
C MET A 532 33.52 -8.94 -1.44
N ARG A 533 33.62 -10.06 -0.71
CA ARG A 533 34.90 -10.76 -0.48
C ARG A 533 35.40 -11.51 -1.72
N ARG A 534 34.48 -11.80 -2.65
CA ARG A 534 34.70 -12.62 -3.85
C ARG A 534 35.19 -14.03 -3.51
N ASP A 535 34.56 -14.61 -2.49
CA ASP A 535 34.91 -15.90 -1.91
C ASP A 535 33.64 -16.67 -1.48
N ARG A 536 33.79 -17.94 -1.07
CA ARG A 536 32.70 -18.76 -0.54
C ARG A 536 32.09 -18.08 0.70
N GLY A 537 30.76 -17.97 0.71
CA GLY A 537 29.99 -17.50 1.85
C GLY A 537 29.62 -18.63 2.81
N LEU A 538 28.85 -18.32 3.84
CA LEU A 538 28.29 -19.33 4.74
C LEU A 538 27.17 -20.10 4.01
N PRO A 539 27.17 -21.45 4.06
CA PRO A 539 26.07 -22.23 3.50
C PRO A 539 24.71 -21.79 4.07
N GLU A 540 23.67 -21.88 3.25
CA GLU A 540 22.31 -21.54 3.67
C GLU A 540 21.38 -22.74 3.48
N ARG A 541 20.65 -23.07 4.54
CA ARG A 541 19.63 -24.12 4.50
C ARG A 541 18.59 -23.80 3.43
N THR A 542 18.43 -24.72 2.50
CA THR A 542 17.50 -24.65 1.39
C THR A 542 16.57 -25.84 1.45
N VAL A 543 15.26 -25.56 1.43
CA VAL A 543 14.21 -26.58 1.37
C VAL A 543 13.48 -26.44 0.03
N LEU A 544 13.52 -27.49 -0.79
CA LEU A 544 12.80 -27.61 -2.05
C LEU A 544 11.88 -28.82 -1.98
N ALA A 545 10.57 -28.58 -2.01
CA ALA A 545 9.58 -29.65 -2.07
C ALA A 545 9.62 -30.35 -3.44
N GLN A 546 9.12 -31.59 -3.47
CA GLN A 546 9.10 -32.42 -4.69
C GLN A 546 8.31 -31.78 -5.83
N ASP A 547 7.23 -31.09 -5.51
CA ASP A 547 6.31 -30.42 -6.43
C ASP A 547 6.61 -28.92 -6.61
N ALA A 548 7.63 -28.39 -5.93
CA ALA A 548 8.05 -27.00 -6.12
C ALA A 548 8.55 -26.78 -7.55
N VAL A 549 8.30 -25.62 -8.14
CA VAL A 549 8.99 -25.13 -9.34
C VAL A 549 10.35 -24.59 -8.92
N LEU A 550 11.42 -25.07 -9.55
CA LEU A 550 12.76 -24.53 -9.34
C LEU A 550 13.15 -23.61 -10.49
N ILE A 551 13.51 -22.37 -10.17
CA ILE A 551 14.01 -21.38 -11.11
C ILE A 551 15.51 -21.22 -10.87
N LEU A 552 16.34 -21.74 -11.77
CA LEU A 552 17.79 -21.53 -11.76
C LEU A 552 18.15 -20.34 -12.63
N GLU A 553 18.65 -19.27 -12.01
CA GLU A 553 19.04 -18.07 -12.71
C GLU A 553 20.55 -17.84 -12.68
N GLY A 554 21.09 -17.31 -13.77
CA GLY A 554 22.49 -16.95 -13.85
C GLY A 554 23.01 -16.96 -15.27
N VAL A 555 24.20 -16.40 -15.48
CA VAL A 555 24.85 -16.44 -16.80
C VAL A 555 25.03 -17.88 -17.31
N PRO A 556 25.47 -18.88 -16.50
CA PRO A 556 25.66 -20.24 -16.98
C PRO A 556 24.36 -21.06 -17.06
N ALA A 557 23.19 -20.50 -16.70
CA ALA A 557 21.95 -21.28 -16.56
C ALA A 557 21.57 -22.04 -17.84
N LEU A 558 21.70 -21.39 -19.00
CA LEU A 558 21.44 -21.99 -20.32
C LEU A 558 22.69 -22.63 -20.95
N LEU A 559 23.87 -22.46 -20.34
CA LEU A 559 25.14 -22.98 -20.86
C LEU A 559 25.43 -24.40 -20.38
N ALA A 560 24.91 -24.76 -19.19
CA ALA A 560 25.10 -26.07 -18.59
C ALA A 560 24.11 -27.11 -19.16
N ASP A 561 24.59 -28.35 -19.32
CA ASP A 561 23.74 -29.49 -19.66
C ASP A 561 23.04 -30.04 -18.41
N TRP A 562 21.92 -29.42 -18.03
CA TRP A 562 21.11 -29.87 -16.90
C TRP A 562 20.36 -31.16 -17.25
N ARG A 563 20.79 -32.26 -16.63
CA ARG A 563 20.09 -33.55 -16.73
C ARG A 563 19.04 -33.62 -15.63
N SER A 564 17.80 -33.90 -16.00
CA SER A 564 16.69 -34.00 -15.06
C SER A 564 15.59 -34.89 -15.64
N GLU A 565 14.88 -35.60 -14.76
CA GLU A 565 13.65 -36.32 -15.12
C GLU A 565 12.44 -35.36 -15.26
N ARG A 566 12.61 -34.10 -14.86
CA ARG A 566 11.59 -33.06 -14.89
C ARG A 566 11.59 -32.33 -16.23
N ARG A 567 10.46 -31.69 -16.53
CA ARG A 567 10.37 -30.80 -17.69
C ARG A 567 11.24 -29.56 -17.44
N ILE A 568 12.01 -29.17 -18.47
CA ILE A 568 12.91 -28.02 -18.43
C ILE A 568 12.40 -26.94 -19.40
N TRP A 569 12.20 -25.72 -18.88
CA TRP A 569 11.95 -24.51 -19.65
C TRP A 569 13.21 -23.64 -19.70
N ARG A 570 13.58 -23.12 -20.87
CA ARG A 570 14.76 -22.29 -21.09
C ARG A 570 14.35 -20.89 -21.52
N LEU A 571 14.53 -19.91 -20.64
CA LEU A 571 14.21 -18.51 -20.90
C LEU A 571 15.51 -17.71 -21.04
N HIS A 572 15.68 -17.08 -22.19
CA HIS A 572 16.80 -16.18 -22.47
C HIS A 572 16.36 -14.72 -22.29
N ILE A 573 17.08 -13.98 -21.45
CA ILE A 573 16.82 -12.57 -21.17
C ILE A 573 17.82 -11.71 -21.92
N GLU A 574 17.32 -10.96 -22.90
CA GLU A 574 18.06 -9.94 -23.65
C GLU A 574 17.95 -8.58 -22.97
N ALA A 575 18.87 -7.70 -23.33
CA ALA A 575 18.90 -6.32 -22.87
C ALA A 575 19.60 -5.47 -23.93
N ASP A 576 19.23 -4.20 -24.01
CA ASP A 576 19.95 -3.21 -24.79
C ASP A 576 21.40 -3.11 -24.30
N GLU A 577 22.33 -3.15 -25.24
CA GLU A 577 23.74 -3.30 -24.93
C GLU A 577 24.33 -2.06 -24.28
N ALA A 578 23.89 -0.87 -24.73
CA ALA A 578 24.35 0.39 -24.17
C ALA A 578 23.89 0.53 -22.71
N SER A 579 22.63 0.24 -22.44
CA SER A 579 22.03 0.24 -21.11
C SER A 579 22.70 -0.79 -20.20
N ARG A 580 22.95 -2.01 -20.71
CA ARG A 580 23.63 -3.07 -19.97
C ARG A 580 25.06 -2.70 -19.62
N ARG A 581 25.82 -2.08 -20.54
CA ARG A 581 27.19 -1.61 -20.28
C ARG A 581 27.25 -0.69 -19.07
N ILE A 582 26.38 0.32 -19.04
CA ILE A 582 26.28 1.28 -17.94
C ILE A 582 26.02 0.55 -16.62
N ARG A 583 25.09 -0.42 -16.61
CA ARG A 583 24.76 -1.24 -15.42
C ARG A 583 25.95 -2.08 -14.94
N VAL A 584 26.77 -2.63 -15.84
CA VAL A 584 27.95 -3.44 -15.48
C VAL A 584 29.05 -2.55 -14.91
N GLU A 585 29.40 -1.46 -15.58
CA GLU A 585 30.45 -0.55 -15.15
C GLU A 585 30.11 0.09 -13.78
N ALA A 586 28.86 0.55 -13.61
CA ALA A 586 28.38 1.11 -12.36
C ALA A 586 28.47 0.12 -11.19
N ASP A 587 28.12 -1.16 -11.39
CA ASP A 587 28.25 -2.19 -10.35
C ASP A 587 29.70 -2.43 -9.92
N LEU A 588 30.63 -2.48 -10.88
CA LEU A 588 32.05 -2.70 -10.58
C LEU A 588 32.62 -1.54 -9.76
N ILE A 589 32.25 -0.30 -10.12
CA ILE A 589 32.67 0.91 -9.42
C ILE A 589 32.03 0.96 -8.02
N ALA A 590 30.73 0.72 -7.91
CA ALA A 590 30.00 0.75 -6.64
C ALA A 590 30.55 -0.26 -5.61
N ARG A 591 31.07 -1.38 -6.09
CA ARG A 591 31.70 -2.42 -5.25
C ARG A 591 33.17 -2.13 -4.92
N GLY A 592 33.73 -1.02 -5.40
CA GLY A 592 35.13 -0.66 -5.24
C GLY A 592 36.09 -1.62 -5.94
N LEU A 593 35.61 -2.36 -6.95
CA LEU A 593 36.41 -3.38 -7.66
C LEU A 593 37.25 -2.80 -8.78
N ALA A 594 36.85 -1.64 -9.32
CA ALA A 594 37.57 -0.93 -10.36
C ALA A 594 37.24 0.56 -10.31
N ASP A 595 38.16 1.39 -10.81
CA ASP A 595 37.83 2.75 -11.25
C ASP A 595 37.11 2.71 -12.62
N ALA A 596 36.76 3.87 -13.17
CA ALA A 596 36.04 3.94 -14.44
C ALA A 596 36.81 3.25 -15.59
N GLN A 597 38.13 3.36 -15.63
CA GLN A 597 38.94 2.76 -16.68
C GLN A 597 39.04 1.23 -16.52
N GLY A 598 39.26 0.76 -15.30
CA GLY A 598 39.27 -0.66 -14.98
C GLY A 598 37.91 -1.33 -15.20
N ALA A 599 36.81 -0.63 -14.93
CA ALA A 599 35.46 -1.11 -15.19
C ALA A 599 35.20 -1.32 -16.68
N ALA A 600 35.59 -0.36 -17.52
CA ALA A 600 35.51 -0.48 -18.97
C ALA A 600 36.37 -1.65 -19.52
N GLN A 601 37.60 -1.83 -19.01
CA GLN A 601 38.45 -2.97 -19.40
C GLN A 601 37.85 -4.32 -18.99
N ALA A 602 37.34 -4.43 -17.76
CA ALA A 602 36.69 -5.63 -17.28
C ALA A 602 35.42 -5.96 -18.07
N TYR A 603 34.71 -4.94 -18.56
CA TYR A 603 33.57 -5.11 -19.45
C TYR A 603 33.98 -5.67 -20.82
N GLU A 604 35.02 -5.13 -21.45
CA GLU A 604 35.55 -5.65 -22.73
C GLU A 604 36.03 -7.10 -22.60
N GLN A 605 36.65 -7.46 -21.48
CA GLN A 605 37.03 -8.85 -21.22
C GLN A 605 35.80 -9.77 -21.15
N ARG A 606 34.72 -9.31 -20.51
CA ARG A 606 33.44 -10.05 -20.48
C ARG A 606 32.82 -10.17 -21.86
N GLN A 607 32.94 -9.17 -22.73
CA GLN A 607 32.45 -9.28 -24.11
C GLN A 607 33.08 -10.45 -24.86
N GLN A 608 34.37 -10.68 -24.65
CA GLN A 608 35.10 -11.72 -25.36
C GLN A 608 34.76 -13.11 -24.85
N ASP A 609 34.54 -13.27 -23.54
CA ASP A 609 34.41 -14.60 -22.91
C ASP A 609 32.99 -15.01 -22.49
N GLU A 610 32.07 -14.06 -22.38
CA GLU A 610 30.67 -14.27 -21.96
C GLU A 610 29.71 -14.22 -23.15
N THR A 611 29.91 -13.27 -24.08
CA THR A 611 28.95 -13.01 -25.18
C THR A 611 28.81 -14.16 -26.18
N PRO A 612 29.90 -14.75 -26.73
CA PRO A 612 29.77 -15.84 -27.69
C PRO A 612 29.00 -17.07 -27.16
N PRO A 613 29.31 -17.64 -25.97
CA PRO A 613 28.59 -18.80 -25.47
C PRO A 613 27.13 -18.47 -25.12
N VAL A 614 26.84 -17.29 -24.58
CA VAL A 614 25.47 -16.86 -24.24
C VAL A 614 24.62 -16.67 -25.52
N ALA A 615 25.20 -16.09 -26.58
CA ALA A 615 24.53 -15.94 -27.87
C ALA A 615 24.26 -17.30 -28.54
N ALA A 616 25.17 -18.26 -28.42
CA ALA A 616 24.94 -19.62 -28.91
C ALA A 616 23.76 -20.29 -28.16
N ALA A 617 23.73 -20.17 -26.84
CA ALA A 617 22.69 -20.77 -26.00
C ALA A 617 21.29 -20.19 -26.23
N ARG A 618 21.19 -18.94 -26.71
CA ARG A 618 19.92 -18.32 -27.13
C ARG A 618 19.15 -19.17 -28.13
N THR A 619 19.84 -19.85 -29.05
CA THR A 619 19.19 -20.64 -30.12
C THR A 619 18.43 -21.86 -29.61
N ALA A 620 18.74 -22.32 -28.41
CA ALA A 620 18.09 -23.45 -27.75
C ALA A 620 17.07 -23.01 -26.68
N ALA A 621 16.77 -21.71 -26.58
CA ALA A 621 15.79 -21.20 -25.63
C ALA A 621 14.36 -21.48 -26.11
N ASP A 622 13.49 -21.86 -25.19
CA ASP A 622 12.05 -21.99 -25.44
C ASP A 622 11.42 -20.61 -25.59
N GLY A 623 11.98 -19.59 -24.92
CA GLY A 623 11.52 -18.21 -24.93
C GLY A 623 12.65 -17.20 -24.88
N VAL A 624 12.48 -16.09 -25.59
CA VAL A 624 13.36 -14.92 -25.51
C VAL A 624 12.54 -13.74 -25.00
N LEU A 625 12.97 -13.14 -23.90
CA LEU A 625 12.36 -11.96 -23.30
C LEU A 625 13.37 -10.82 -23.36
N ASP A 626 13.04 -9.74 -24.06
CA ASP A 626 13.88 -8.55 -24.09
C ASP A 626 13.49 -7.62 -22.94
N PHE A 627 14.40 -7.48 -21.98
CA PHE A 627 14.17 -6.72 -20.77
C PHE A 627 13.95 -5.24 -21.04
N ASP A 628 14.68 -4.63 -21.97
CA ASP A 628 14.64 -3.18 -22.17
C ASP A 628 13.50 -2.79 -23.14
N SER A 629 13.10 -3.65 -24.09
CA SER A 629 11.91 -3.37 -24.94
C SER A 629 10.57 -3.51 -24.21
N ILE A 630 10.51 -4.22 -23.08
CA ILE A 630 9.33 -4.21 -22.18
C ILE A 630 8.99 -2.76 -21.75
N PHE A 631 10.00 -1.89 -21.68
CA PHE A 631 9.84 -0.49 -21.27
C PHE A 631 9.70 0.48 -22.46
N SER A 632 9.76 -0.01 -23.70
CA SER A 632 9.63 0.80 -24.91
C SER A 632 8.19 0.90 -25.43
N ILE A 633 7.23 0.29 -24.72
CA ILE A 633 5.80 0.41 -25.02
C ILE A 633 5.23 1.58 -24.24
N ASP A 634 5.42 2.79 -24.77
CA ASP A 634 4.64 3.99 -24.49
C ASP A 634 4.79 4.94 -25.69
N ASP A 635 4.26 4.51 -26.83
CA ASP A 635 3.82 5.39 -27.91
C ASP A 635 2.62 4.71 -28.60
N THR A 636 1.47 4.72 -27.91
CA THR A 636 0.19 4.65 -28.59
C THR A 636 -0.73 5.75 -28.05
N PRO A 637 -1.42 6.49 -28.94
CA PRO A 637 -1.97 7.82 -28.69
C PRO A 637 -3.16 7.87 -27.72
#